data_AF-A0A258SC49-F1
#
_entry.id   AF-A0A258SC49-F1
#
_cell.length_a   1.000
_cell.length_b   1.000
_cell.length_c   1.000
_cell.angle_alpha   90.00
_cell.angle_beta   90.00
_cell.angle_gamma   90.00
#
_symmetry.space_group_name_H-M   'P 1'
#
loop_
_entity.id
_entity.type
_entity.pdbx_description
1 polymer ?
#
loop_
_entity_poly.entity_id
_entity_poly.type
_entity_poly.pdbx_seq_one_letter_code
_entity_poly.pdbx_strand_id
1 'polypeptide(L)'
;MRKWAISALALASVISGTAMAKGPTYNASIVRTSYGIPHITAANWGGVGYGVGYAYAQDNLCMLAEEFATVAGERSKYFGPKATAVLGFGPIDNLSSDVFFRAAIDLPKLRKNLLKQGPDATPILAGYVAGYNRLLRELGTEGVPVACRGKAWVHPITIDDMLRLTEKQMLLASSLALAPAVIGAVPPSEAKAARNDISLPDPDKIGIGSNGWAFGADVTTNGRGVLVGNPHFPWNGPSRFWQMHVTIPGVYDAMGVGLAGTPLVTLGFNKDIAWTHTVTAARHFTLFELAIDPADPTSYIVDGKSEKMIARTVSVPMPDGAAPVERTLYSTRFGPMVAAPAQLLVWSKTKAFAMRDANAGNQRGLGTWEAIGKAKNVADIKAAVSTTLGIPWVNTIAADRYGDVLHADVTAVPNVSTEKAKACATSLSALVAARVTLLDGSKSACDWDNTPGTAAPYLLPASEQAIYERRDYVANSNDNYWLSNANAPYRELSPILGPWGTTRTLRTRSGLVEIDRRLTGTDGLPGNKVDQGIAETMVFANKSLAGELVIDKLLALCADKADVAAACAALKGWDRRVNVDSQGAYLFHQFWIKAQNIPGIWATKFDPADPVHTPRDLVTDGAIGEKLIATLKAAADQLAKENIALDARWGDVQFAQRGDQRIAIHGGDGQLGILNVQIATPVPTGVTPVHGSSYIQVVTFGDTGPQADAVLSYSQSTNPASPHFGDQTLLYSAKRWVRLPFTPAEIAADAQGPAVKISE
;
A
#
# COMPACT_ATOMS: atom_id res chain seq x y z
N MET A 1 -13.16 -87.43 -41.45
CA MET A 1 -13.05 -86.78 -40.13
C MET A 1 -13.03 -85.27 -40.35
N ARG A 2 -13.90 -84.55 -39.65
CA ARG A 2 -14.35 -83.17 -39.90
C ARG A 2 -13.23 -82.13 -39.81
N LYS A 3 -13.06 -81.28 -40.83
CA LYS A 3 -12.37 -79.99 -40.75
C LYS A 3 -13.42 -78.88 -40.74
N TRP A 4 -13.44 -78.09 -39.67
CA TRP A 4 -14.37 -76.99 -39.47
C TRP A 4 -13.85 -75.72 -40.18
N ALA A 5 -14.75 -75.05 -40.90
CA ALA A 5 -14.53 -73.77 -41.54
C ALA A 5 -14.60 -72.63 -40.51
N ILE A 6 -13.66 -71.69 -40.58
CA ILE A 6 -13.66 -70.46 -39.80
C ILE A 6 -14.08 -69.32 -40.74
N SER A 7 -15.28 -68.80 -40.52
CA SER A 7 -15.76 -67.55 -41.12
C SER A 7 -15.32 -66.37 -40.25
N ALA A 8 -14.63 -65.40 -40.84
CA ALA A 8 -14.26 -64.15 -40.19
C ALA A 8 -15.48 -63.22 -40.09
N LEU A 9 -15.96 -62.95 -38.88
CA LEU A 9 -16.86 -61.83 -38.59
C LEU A 9 -16.01 -60.58 -38.29
N ALA A 10 -16.22 -59.53 -39.08
CA ALA A 10 -15.74 -58.19 -38.77
C ALA A 10 -16.59 -57.58 -37.64
N LEU A 11 -16.02 -57.38 -36.46
CA LEU A 11 -16.60 -56.53 -35.43
C LEU A 11 -16.30 -55.06 -35.76
N ALA A 12 -17.34 -54.30 -36.05
CA ALA A 12 -17.29 -52.84 -36.08
C ALA A 12 -17.18 -52.32 -34.63
N SER A 13 -16.00 -51.83 -34.26
CA SER A 13 -15.78 -51.12 -33.00
C SER A 13 -16.43 -49.73 -33.08
N VAL A 14 -17.51 -49.54 -32.33
CA VAL A 14 -18.11 -48.23 -32.09
C VAL A 14 -17.10 -47.38 -31.32
N ILE A 15 -16.53 -46.37 -31.99
CA ILE A 15 -15.72 -45.34 -31.35
C ILE A 15 -16.68 -44.42 -30.60
N SER A 16 -16.84 -44.65 -29.30
CA SER A 16 -17.44 -43.69 -28.39
C SER A 16 -16.54 -42.45 -28.36
N GLY A 17 -16.90 -41.43 -29.14
CA GLY A 17 -16.28 -40.12 -29.07
C GLY A 17 -16.40 -39.59 -27.64
N THR A 18 -15.27 -39.46 -26.96
CA THR A 18 -15.17 -38.65 -25.75
C THR A 18 -15.58 -37.23 -26.13
N ALA A 19 -16.78 -36.82 -25.70
CA ALA A 19 -17.17 -35.42 -25.76
C ALA A 19 -16.08 -34.63 -25.02
N MET A 20 -15.29 -33.85 -25.75
CA MET A 20 -14.38 -32.88 -25.13
C MET A 20 -15.25 -32.01 -24.23
N ALA A 21 -15.03 -32.08 -22.92
CA ALA A 21 -15.71 -31.23 -21.97
C ALA A 21 -15.53 -29.79 -22.44
N LYS A 22 -16.65 -29.13 -22.78
CA LYS A 22 -16.65 -27.70 -23.14
C LYS A 22 -15.99 -26.98 -21.97
N GLY A 23 -14.99 -26.14 -22.24
CA GLY A 23 -14.33 -25.35 -21.20
C GLY A 23 -15.33 -24.51 -20.40
N PRO A 24 -14.93 -23.97 -19.23
CA PRO A 24 -15.82 -23.13 -18.43
C PRO A 24 -16.31 -21.94 -19.26
N THR A 25 -17.63 -21.71 -19.26
CA THR A 25 -18.22 -20.55 -19.92
C THR A 25 -18.20 -19.36 -18.97
N TYR A 26 -17.55 -18.27 -19.36
CA TYR A 26 -17.53 -17.02 -18.58
C TYR A 26 -18.59 -16.07 -19.10
N ASN A 27 -19.27 -15.35 -18.20
CA ASN A 27 -20.27 -14.34 -18.55
C ASN A 27 -20.25 -13.19 -17.54
N ALA A 28 -20.24 -11.95 -18.04
CA ALA A 28 -20.38 -10.75 -17.22
C ALA A 28 -21.15 -9.65 -17.94
N SER A 29 -21.84 -8.81 -17.17
CA SER A 29 -22.50 -7.58 -17.61
C SER A 29 -21.79 -6.39 -16.96
N ILE A 30 -21.39 -5.40 -17.76
CA ILE A 30 -20.65 -4.23 -17.31
C ILE A 30 -21.46 -2.98 -17.64
N VAL A 31 -21.89 -2.24 -16.62
CA VAL A 31 -22.47 -0.90 -16.77
C VAL A 31 -21.44 0.10 -16.29
N ARG A 32 -21.12 1.13 -17.08
CA ARG A 32 -20.29 2.25 -16.61
C ARG A 32 -21.18 3.41 -16.20
N THR A 33 -20.89 3.98 -15.05
CA THR A 33 -21.56 5.15 -14.47
C THR A 33 -20.67 6.38 -14.61
N SER A 34 -21.04 7.50 -13.98
CA SER A 34 -20.26 8.73 -14.01
C SER A 34 -18.78 8.48 -13.69
N TYR A 35 -17.89 9.21 -14.37
CA TYR A 35 -16.43 9.07 -14.25
C TYR A 35 -15.88 7.69 -14.65
N GLY A 36 -16.66 6.92 -15.41
CA GLY A 36 -16.24 5.66 -16.00
C GLY A 36 -16.17 4.50 -15.01
N ILE A 37 -16.79 4.62 -13.83
CA ILE A 37 -16.74 3.57 -12.80
C ILE A 37 -17.53 2.34 -13.28
N PRO A 38 -16.93 1.15 -13.38
CA PRO A 38 -17.62 -0.05 -13.85
C PRO A 38 -18.36 -0.78 -12.72
N HIS A 39 -19.60 -1.13 -13.03
CA HIS A 39 -20.48 -2.02 -12.26
C HIS A 39 -20.57 -3.36 -12.97
N ILE A 40 -19.93 -4.37 -12.39
CA ILE A 40 -19.72 -5.68 -12.96
C ILE A 40 -20.64 -6.67 -12.26
N THR A 41 -21.60 -7.21 -13.01
CA THR A 41 -22.51 -8.24 -12.53
C THR A 41 -22.23 -9.57 -13.22
N ALA A 42 -22.11 -10.64 -12.45
CA ALA A 42 -21.89 -11.99 -12.95
C ALA A 42 -22.67 -13.04 -12.15
N ALA A 43 -22.86 -14.23 -12.75
CA ALA A 43 -23.57 -15.33 -12.09
C ALA A 43 -22.69 -16.14 -11.11
N ASN A 44 -21.37 -15.99 -11.20
CA ASN A 44 -20.41 -16.72 -10.38
C ASN A 44 -19.06 -15.97 -10.35
N TRP A 45 -18.15 -16.48 -9.52
CA TRP A 45 -16.82 -15.93 -9.31
C TRP A 45 -15.91 -15.91 -10.55
N GLY A 46 -16.04 -16.90 -11.44
CA GLY A 46 -15.34 -16.89 -12.72
C GLY A 46 -15.80 -15.72 -13.61
N GLY A 47 -17.10 -15.48 -13.67
CA GLY A 47 -17.66 -14.32 -14.37
C GLY A 47 -17.26 -12.98 -13.74
N VAL A 48 -17.15 -12.90 -12.41
CA VAL A 48 -16.63 -11.72 -11.71
C VAL A 48 -15.22 -11.41 -12.17
N GLY A 49 -14.31 -12.40 -12.07
CA GLY A 49 -12.95 -12.25 -12.53
C GLY A 49 -12.91 -11.78 -13.99
N TYR A 50 -13.71 -12.42 -14.84
CA TYR A 50 -13.82 -12.10 -16.26
C TYR A 50 -14.23 -10.65 -16.54
N GLY A 51 -15.27 -10.16 -15.88
CA GLY A 51 -15.70 -8.78 -15.99
C GLY A 51 -14.66 -7.78 -15.50
N VAL A 52 -14.03 -8.06 -14.35
CA VAL A 52 -13.00 -7.17 -13.75
C VAL A 52 -11.76 -7.10 -14.65
N GLY A 53 -11.23 -8.25 -15.07
CA GLY A 53 -10.04 -8.30 -15.95
C GLY A 53 -10.26 -7.58 -17.28
N TYR A 54 -11.46 -7.71 -17.85
CA TYR A 54 -11.85 -7.00 -19.07
C TYR A 54 -11.95 -5.48 -18.83
N ALA A 55 -12.73 -5.04 -17.84
CA ALA A 55 -12.98 -3.63 -17.57
C ALA A 55 -11.72 -2.88 -17.12
N TYR A 56 -10.89 -3.49 -16.27
CA TYR A 56 -9.63 -2.90 -15.82
C TYR A 56 -8.68 -2.68 -16.99
N ALA A 57 -8.56 -3.67 -17.88
CA ALA A 57 -7.69 -3.58 -19.04
C ALA A 57 -8.14 -2.49 -20.02
N GLN A 58 -9.45 -2.20 -20.14
CA GLN A 58 -9.92 -1.08 -20.97
C GLN A 58 -9.35 0.26 -20.50
N ASP A 59 -9.22 0.44 -19.19
CA ASP A 59 -8.79 1.71 -18.60
C ASP A 59 -7.26 1.81 -18.46
N ASN A 60 -6.58 0.67 -18.30
CA ASN A 60 -5.21 0.62 -17.77
C ASN A 60 -4.30 -0.44 -18.44
N LEU A 61 -4.59 -0.84 -19.68
CA LEU A 61 -3.89 -1.93 -20.40
C LEU A 61 -2.36 -1.81 -20.35
N CYS A 62 -1.80 -0.70 -20.81
CA CYS A 62 -0.35 -0.55 -20.96
C CYS A 62 0.38 -0.68 -19.62
N MET A 63 -0.15 -0.06 -18.57
CA MET A 63 0.43 -0.12 -17.23
C MET A 63 0.41 -1.56 -16.68
N LEU A 64 -0.70 -2.27 -16.85
CA LEU A 64 -0.84 -3.64 -16.36
C LEU A 64 0.04 -4.63 -17.16
N ALA A 65 0.13 -4.47 -18.49
CA ALA A 65 0.98 -5.32 -19.33
C ALA A 65 2.48 -5.16 -18.99
N GLU A 66 2.94 -3.92 -18.78
CA GLU A 66 4.32 -3.67 -18.30
C GLU A 66 4.56 -4.32 -16.93
N GLU A 67 3.56 -4.28 -16.05
CA GLU A 67 3.66 -4.87 -14.73
C GLU A 67 3.79 -6.40 -14.79
N PHE A 68 3.11 -7.09 -15.71
CA PHE A 68 3.32 -8.52 -15.93
C PHE A 68 4.74 -8.84 -16.40
N ALA A 69 5.32 -8.03 -17.29
CA ALA A 69 6.72 -8.15 -17.67
C ALA A 69 7.67 -7.92 -16.47
N THR A 70 7.28 -7.04 -15.55
CA THR A 70 8.03 -6.75 -14.32
C THR A 70 8.13 -7.97 -13.41
N VAL A 71 6.98 -8.55 -13.06
CA VAL A 71 6.94 -9.69 -12.13
C VAL A 71 7.42 -10.99 -12.77
N ALA A 72 7.41 -11.10 -14.10
CA ALA A 72 8.05 -12.19 -14.84
C ALA A 72 9.60 -12.06 -14.88
N GLY A 73 10.16 -10.93 -14.45
CA GLY A 73 11.58 -10.64 -14.54
C GLY A 73 12.05 -10.56 -16.00
N GLU A 74 11.32 -9.82 -16.83
CA GLU A 74 11.62 -9.59 -18.25
C GLU A 74 11.85 -8.11 -18.59
N ARG A 75 12.04 -7.23 -17.59
CA ARG A 75 12.21 -5.79 -17.85
C ARG A 75 13.47 -5.51 -18.65
N SER A 76 14.57 -6.19 -18.36
CA SER A 76 15.84 -6.06 -19.07
C SER A 76 15.68 -6.35 -20.54
N LYS A 77 14.91 -7.39 -20.88
CA LYS A 77 14.60 -7.79 -22.26
C LYS A 77 13.82 -6.72 -23.02
N TYR A 78 12.83 -6.10 -22.39
CA TYR A 78 11.91 -5.18 -23.10
C TYR A 78 12.25 -3.70 -22.97
N PHE A 79 12.86 -3.29 -21.87
CA PHE A 79 13.12 -1.88 -21.52
C PHE A 79 14.61 -1.58 -21.36
N GLY A 80 15.47 -2.59 -21.54
CA GLY A 80 16.92 -2.47 -21.38
C GLY A 80 17.38 -2.60 -19.92
N PRO A 81 18.55 -3.20 -19.67
CA PRO A 81 19.00 -3.56 -18.31
C PRO A 81 19.35 -2.36 -17.42
N LYS A 82 19.72 -1.22 -18.00
CA LYS A 82 20.14 0.00 -17.27
C LYS A 82 19.02 0.99 -17.01
N ALA A 83 17.88 0.84 -17.68
CA ALA A 83 16.72 1.68 -17.39
C ALA A 83 16.19 1.35 -15.98
N THR A 84 15.49 2.30 -15.38
CA THR A 84 15.03 2.19 -14.01
C THR A 84 13.53 1.89 -13.93
N ALA A 85 13.15 1.20 -12.86
CA ALA A 85 11.78 0.98 -12.43
C ALA A 85 11.66 1.36 -10.96
N VAL A 86 10.42 1.46 -10.47
CA VAL A 86 10.17 1.59 -9.03
C VAL A 86 9.82 0.21 -8.48
N LEU A 87 10.60 -0.28 -7.53
CA LEU A 87 10.38 -1.53 -6.83
C LEU A 87 10.22 -1.24 -5.33
N GLY A 88 9.10 -1.66 -4.75
CA GLY A 88 8.69 -1.14 -3.44
C GLY A 88 8.44 0.36 -3.54
N PHE A 89 9.33 1.15 -2.92
CA PHE A 89 9.22 2.61 -2.84
C PHE A 89 10.45 3.35 -3.37
N GLY A 90 11.38 2.64 -4.03
CA GLY A 90 12.63 3.21 -4.51
C GLY A 90 12.95 2.83 -5.96
N PRO A 91 13.80 3.62 -6.64
CA PRO A 91 14.28 3.29 -7.97
C PRO A 91 15.24 2.10 -7.92
N ILE A 92 15.16 1.22 -8.92
CA ILE A 92 16.09 0.11 -9.14
C ILE A 92 16.33 -0.05 -10.65
N ASP A 93 17.52 -0.50 -11.06
CA ASP A 93 17.74 -0.86 -12.46
C ASP A 93 16.98 -2.14 -12.83
N ASN A 94 16.61 -2.26 -14.11
CA ASN A 94 15.80 -3.37 -14.61
C ASN A 94 16.48 -4.74 -14.44
N LEU A 95 17.81 -4.83 -14.58
CA LEU A 95 18.53 -6.08 -14.37
C LEU A 95 18.40 -6.53 -12.91
N SER A 96 18.66 -5.63 -11.98
CA SER A 96 18.47 -5.88 -10.55
C SER A 96 17.03 -6.30 -10.22
N SER A 97 16.02 -5.60 -10.78
CA SER A 97 14.61 -5.98 -10.63
C SER A 97 14.33 -7.41 -11.11
N ASP A 98 14.81 -7.77 -12.31
CA ASP A 98 14.57 -9.09 -12.91
C ASP A 98 15.24 -10.21 -12.12
N VAL A 99 16.47 -9.99 -11.66
CA VAL A 99 17.20 -10.91 -10.80
C VAL A 99 16.40 -11.19 -9.52
N PHE A 100 15.89 -10.14 -8.88
CA PHE A 100 15.08 -10.28 -7.68
C PHE A 100 13.82 -11.11 -7.93
N PHE A 101 12.98 -10.75 -8.91
CA PHE A 101 11.72 -11.48 -9.13
C PHE A 101 11.93 -12.94 -9.54
N ARG A 102 12.94 -13.22 -10.37
CA ARG A 102 13.28 -14.60 -10.76
C ARG A 102 13.81 -15.45 -9.59
N ALA A 103 14.37 -14.82 -8.57
CA ALA A 103 14.86 -15.48 -7.37
C ALA A 103 13.77 -15.64 -6.29
N ALA A 104 13.03 -14.56 -6.02
CA ALA A 104 12.07 -14.46 -4.92
C ALA A 104 10.76 -15.24 -5.20
N ILE A 105 10.33 -15.33 -6.46
CA ILE A 105 9.07 -16.00 -6.81
C ILE A 105 9.28 -17.51 -6.94
N ASP A 106 8.60 -18.25 -6.06
CA ASP A 106 8.47 -19.71 -6.10
C ASP A 106 7.10 -20.13 -6.63
N LEU A 107 6.94 -20.11 -7.96
CA LEU A 107 5.67 -20.44 -8.61
C LEU A 107 5.07 -21.80 -8.20
N PRO A 108 5.83 -22.92 -8.14
CA PRO A 108 5.32 -24.18 -7.62
C PRO A 108 4.67 -24.04 -6.24
N LYS A 109 5.30 -23.31 -5.31
CA LYS A 109 4.73 -23.02 -4.00
C LYS A 109 3.48 -22.15 -4.09
N LEU A 110 3.48 -21.11 -4.93
CA LEU A 110 2.31 -20.23 -5.12
C LEU A 110 1.10 -21.00 -5.65
N ARG A 111 1.28 -21.84 -6.68
CA ARG A 111 0.22 -22.71 -7.21
C ARG A 111 -0.35 -23.65 -6.14
N LYS A 112 0.53 -24.28 -5.34
CA LYS A 112 0.10 -25.14 -4.22
C LYS A 112 -0.69 -24.36 -3.17
N ASN A 113 -0.28 -23.13 -2.87
CA ASN A 113 -0.93 -22.28 -1.87
C ASN A 113 -2.25 -21.69 -2.36
N LEU A 114 -2.40 -21.42 -3.66
CA LEU A 114 -3.66 -21.01 -4.28
C LEU A 114 -4.78 -22.04 -4.01
N LEU A 115 -4.46 -23.34 -4.14
CA LEU A 115 -5.44 -24.42 -3.91
C LEU A 115 -5.94 -24.51 -2.45
N LYS A 116 -5.28 -23.83 -1.51
CA LYS A 116 -5.64 -23.81 -0.08
C LYS A 116 -6.50 -22.60 0.31
N GLN A 117 -6.76 -21.69 -0.62
CA GLN A 117 -7.47 -20.42 -0.38
C GLN A 117 -8.98 -20.58 -0.18
N GLY A 118 -9.54 -21.69 -0.66
CA GLY A 118 -10.97 -21.86 -0.85
C GLY A 118 -11.31 -22.19 -2.31
N PRO A 119 -12.55 -22.64 -2.59
CA PRO A 119 -12.96 -23.08 -3.92
C PRO A 119 -13.05 -21.93 -4.94
N ASP A 120 -13.20 -20.69 -4.48
CA ASP A 120 -13.53 -19.54 -5.32
C ASP A 120 -12.28 -18.84 -5.90
N ALA A 121 -11.13 -18.95 -5.25
CA ALA A 121 -9.90 -18.26 -5.65
C ALA A 121 -9.43 -18.61 -7.07
N THR A 122 -9.44 -19.90 -7.44
CA THR A 122 -9.01 -20.34 -8.77
C THR A 122 -9.97 -19.85 -9.87
N PRO A 123 -11.31 -20.01 -9.75
CA PRO A 123 -12.27 -19.41 -10.68
C PRO A 123 -12.08 -17.91 -10.88
N ILE A 124 -11.88 -17.14 -9.81
CA ILE A 124 -11.68 -15.68 -9.89
C ILE A 124 -10.47 -15.35 -10.78
N LEU A 125 -9.31 -15.96 -10.49
CA LEU A 125 -8.09 -15.68 -11.25
C LEU A 125 -8.19 -16.16 -12.71
N ALA A 126 -8.78 -17.34 -12.94
CA ALA A 126 -9.00 -17.86 -14.28
C ALA A 126 -9.92 -16.95 -15.11
N GLY A 127 -10.98 -16.44 -14.49
CA GLY A 127 -11.85 -15.43 -15.07
C GLY A 127 -11.09 -14.16 -15.44
N TYR A 128 -10.32 -13.59 -14.51
CA TYR A 128 -9.53 -12.37 -14.75
C TYR A 128 -8.61 -12.51 -15.96
N VAL A 129 -7.88 -13.61 -16.03
CA VAL A 129 -7.01 -13.96 -17.16
C VAL A 129 -7.79 -14.00 -18.47
N ALA A 130 -8.94 -14.68 -18.49
CA ALA A 130 -9.79 -14.76 -19.67
C ALA A 130 -10.32 -13.38 -20.11
N GLY A 131 -10.72 -12.53 -19.16
CA GLY A 131 -11.24 -11.19 -19.42
C GLY A 131 -10.22 -10.24 -20.02
N TYR A 132 -9.01 -10.21 -19.43
CA TYR A 132 -7.88 -9.47 -19.98
C TYR A 132 -7.51 -9.96 -21.38
N ASN A 133 -7.39 -11.28 -21.56
CA ASN A 133 -7.01 -11.88 -22.84
C ASN A 133 -8.07 -11.65 -23.91
N ARG A 134 -9.35 -11.62 -23.55
CA ARG A 134 -10.43 -11.25 -24.47
C ARG A 134 -10.29 -9.83 -24.97
N LEU A 135 -10.09 -8.86 -24.08
CA LEU A 135 -9.96 -7.47 -24.50
C LEU A 135 -8.82 -7.32 -25.51
N LEU A 136 -7.67 -7.95 -25.25
CA LEU A 136 -6.55 -7.94 -26.20
C LEU A 136 -6.92 -8.50 -27.58
N ARG A 137 -7.71 -9.58 -27.65
CA ARG A 137 -8.19 -10.14 -28.92
C ARG A 137 -9.13 -9.17 -29.64
N GLU A 138 -10.04 -8.52 -28.91
CA GLU A 138 -11.01 -7.57 -29.48
C GLU A 138 -10.37 -6.29 -30.00
N LEU A 139 -9.38 -5.75 -29.27
CA LEU A 139 -8.67 -4.55 -29.69
C LEU A 139 -7.85 -4.77 -30.97
N GLY A 140 -7.27 -5.98 -31.14
CA GLY A 140 -6.24 -6.22 -32.14
C GLY A 140 -5.05 -5.26 -31.96
N THR A 141 -4.14 -5.21 -32.94
CA THR A 141 -2.95 -4.34 -32.83
C THR A 141 -3.33 -2.84 -32.82
N GLU A 142 -4.26 -2.43 -33.68
CA GLU A 142 -4.60 -1.00 -33.85
C GLU A 142 -5.38 -0.42 -32.67
N GLY A 143 -6.20 -1.25 -32.00
CA GLY A 143 -6.98 -0.83 -30.83
C GLY A 143 -6.17 -0.68 -29.55
N VAL A 144 -4.96 -1.26 -29.46
CA VAL A 144 -4.07 -1.07 -28.30
C VAL A 144 -3.68 0.41 -28.18
N PRO A 145 -3.68 1.00 -26.95
CA PRO A 145 -3.33 2.40 -26.76
C PRO A 145 -1.94 2.72 -27.33
N VAL A 146 -1.80 3.92 -27.90
CA VAL A 146 -0.59 4.37 -28.61
C VAL A 146 0.69 4.15 -27.80
N ALA A 147 0.63 4.38 -26.47
CA ALA A 147 1.77 4.23 -25.57
C ALA A 147 2.40 2.83 -25.57
N CYS A 148 1.61 1.78 -25.83
CA CYS A 148 2.08 0.38 -25.82
C CYS A 148 1.73 -0.40 -27.09
N ARG A 149 1.27 0.27 -28.15
CA ARG A 149 0.92 -0.36 -29.42
C ARG A 149 2.11 -1.10 -30.04
N GLY A 150 1.89 -2.34 -30.47
CA GLY A 150 2.90 -3.17 -31.11
C GLY A 150 4.07 -3.58 -30.21
N LYS A 151 4.01 -3.30 -28.90
CA LYS A 151 5.05 -3.71 -27.96
C LYS A 151 4.89 -5.18 -27.59
N ALA A 152 5.97 -5.96 -27.69
CA ALA A 152 5.94 -7.41 -27.47
C ALA A 152 5.52 -7.83 -26.05
N TRP A 153 5.70 -6.95 -25.05
CA TRP A 153 5.26 -7.18 -23.67
C TRP A 153 3.75 -6.98 -23.46
N VAL A 154 3.01 -6.54 -24.49
CA VAL A 154 1.55 -6.54 -24.51
C VAL A 154 1.08 -7.84 -25.15
N HIS A 155 0.89 -8.87 -24.33
CA HIS A 155 0.50 -10.21 -24.78
C HIS A 155 -0.52 -10.85 -23.83
N PRO A 156 -1.18 -11.96 -24.24
CA PRO A 156 -2.05 -12.73 -23.36
C PRO A 156 -1.32 -13.22 -22.12
N ILE A 157 -2.01 -13.22 -20.98
CA ILE A 157 -1.49 -13.62 -19.67
C ILE A 157 -2.01 -14.99 -19.23
N THR A 158 -1.45 -15.49 -18.13
CA THR A 158 -1.78 -16.76 -17.50
C THR A 158 -2.08 -16.60 -16.01
N ILE A 159 -2.58 -17.66 -15.36
CA ILE A 159 -2.74 -17.67 -13.89
C ILE A 159 -1.40 -17.44 -13.19
N ASP A 160 -0.29 -17.93 -13.75
CA ASP A 160 1.02 -17.72 -13.15
C ASP A 160 1.39 -16.24 -13.08
N ASP A 161 1.02 -15.45 -14.09
CA ASP A 161 1.29 -14.01 -14.10
C ASP A 161 0.51 -13.30 -12.99
N MET A 162 -0.73 -13.74 -12.74
CA MET A 162 -1.52 -13.28 -11.60
C MET A 162 -0.93 -13.72 -10.25
N LEU A 163 -0.40 -14.93 -10.14
CA LEU A 163 0.28 -15.40 -8.93
C LEU A 163 1.55 -14.61 -8.64
N ARG A 164 2.35 -14.31 -9.68
CA ARG A 164 3.54 -13.45 -9.57
C ARG A 164 3.17 -12.04 -9.10
N LEU A 165 2.12 -11.47 -9.69
CA LEU A 165 1.62 -10.14 -9.31
C LEU A 165 1.10 -10.13 -7.88
N THR A 166 0.32 -11.14 -7.49
CA THR A 166 -0.17 -11.30 -6.11
C THR A 166 1.00 -11.39 -5.14
N GLU A 167 2.02 -12.21 -5.42
CA GLU A 167 3.21 -12.32 -4.57
C GLU A 167 3.92 -10.96 -4.43
N LYS A 168 4.12 -10.22 -5.52
CA LYS A 168 4.67 -8.85 -5.45
C LYS A 168 3.84 -7.96 -4.51
N GLN A 169 2.51 -7.99 -4.63
CA GLN A 169 1.62 -7.18 -3.78
C GLN A 169 1.71 -7.57 -2.30
N MET A 170 1.81 -8.86 -1.98
CA MET A 170 1.96 -9.32 -0.59
C MET A 170 3.32 -8.92 0.00
N LEU A 171 4.35 -8.81 -0.83
CA LEU A 171 5.69 -8.40 -0.40
C LEU A 171 5.89 -6.87 -0.39
N LEU A 172 4.94 -6.07 -0.91
CA LEU A 172 5.11 -4.66 -1.26
C LEU A 172 5.69 -3.79 -0.13
N ALA A 173 5.04 -3.78 1.04
CA ALA A 173 5.55 -3.10 2.24
C ALA A 173 6.17 -4.10 3.24
N SER A 174 6.75 -5.18 2.71
CA SER A 174 7.52 -6.19 3.44
C SER A 174 8.94 -6.27 2.85
N SER A 175 9.44 -7.48 2.56
CA SER A 175 10.79 -7.68 2.02
C SER A 175 11.04 -7.14 0.61
N LEU A 176 10.02 -6.73 -0.15
CA LEU A 176 10.24 -6.13 -1.48
C LEU A 176 11.13 -4.87 -1.40
N ALA A 177 11.01 -4.11 -0.31
CA ALA A 177 11.85 -2.94 -0.04
C ALA A 177 13.34 -3.30 0.19
N LEU A 178 13.65 -4.58 0.45
CA LEU A 178 15.01 -5.10 0.63
C LEU A 178 15.59 -5.74 -0.63
N ALA A 179 14.92 -5.61 -1.80
CA ALA A 179 15.43 -6.17 -3.05
C ALA A 179 16.90 -5.81 -3.34
N PRO A 180 17.37 -4.54 -3.20
CA PRO A 180 18.79 -4.22 -3.38
C PRO A 180 19.71 -4.97 -2.42
N ALA A 181 19.29 -5.16 -1.17
CA ALA A 181 20.06 -5.88 -0.15
C ALA A 181 20.13 -7.39 -0.43
N VAL A 182 19.08 -7.99 -0.99
CA VAL A 182 19.07 -9.40 -1.43
C VAL A 182 19.99 -9.59 -2.63
N ILE A 183 19.89 -8.72 -3.64
CA ILE A 183 20.70 -8.82 -4.87
C ILE A 183 22.18 -8.57 -4.56
N GLY A 184 22.48 -7.67 -3.63
CA GLY A 184 23.83 -7.34 -3.21
C GLY A 184 24.50 -8.38 -2.32
N ALA A 185 23.78 -9.41 -1.86
CA ALA A 185 24.31 -10.43 -0.97
C ALA A 185 25.11 -11.50 -1.74
N VAL A 186 26.43 -11.35 -1.76
CA VAL A 186 27.36 -12.29 -2.41
C VAL A 186 28.45 -12.75 -1.42
N PRO A 187 28.97 -13.99 -1.56
CA PRO A 187 30.02 -14.49 -0.68
C PRO A 187 31.33 -13.70 -0.87
N PRO A 188 32.18 -13.59 0.17
CA PRO A 188 33.46 -12.89 0.09
C PRO A 188 34.40 -13.33 -1.04
N SER A 189 34.29 -14.59 -1.48
CA SER A 189 35.05 -15.14 -2.60
C SER A 189 34.68 -14.55 -3.96
N GLU A 190 33.48 -13.96 -4.07
CA GLU A 190 32.93 -13.37 -5.31
C GLU A 190 32.81 -11.85 -5.24
N ALA A 191 33.21 -11.25 -4.12
CA ALA A 191 33.09 -9.81 -3.88
C ALA A 191 34.01 -9.02 -4.83
N LYS A 192 33.45 -8.49 -5.93
CA LYS A 192 33.90 -7.21 -6.51
C LYS A 192 33.53 -6.08 -5.54
N ALA A 193 34.25 -4.97 -5.57
CA ALA A 193 34.14 -3.84 -4.63
C ALA A 193 32.72 -3.69 -4.05
N ALA A 194 32.59 -3.95 -2.74
CA ALA A 194 31.30 -3.92 -2.06
C ALA A 194 30.57 -2.60 -2.35
N ARG A 195 29.31 -2.70 -2.76
CA ARG A 195 28.41 -1.54 -2.90
C ARG A 195 28.08 -1.01 -1.51
N ASN A 196 28.95 -0.13 -1.01
CA ASN A 196 28.83 0.47 0.32
C ASN A 196 27.57 1.36 0.46
N ASP A 197 26.91 1.69 -0.66
CA ASP A 197 25.69 2.47 -0.74
C ASP A 197 24.40 1.68 -0.46
N ILE A 198 24.46 0.34 -0.41
CA ILE A 198 23.28 -0.47 -0.08
C ILE A 198 22.93 -0.28 1.41
N SER A 199 21.71 0.20 1.64
CA SER A 199 21.15 0.51 2.96
C SER A 199 19.80 -0.17 3.16
N LEU A 200 19.51 -0.54 4.40
CA LEU A 200 18.16 -0.82 4.83
C LEU A 200 17.27 0.41 4.61
N PRO A 201 16.00 0.23 4.17
CA PRO A 201 15.01 1.29 4.08
C PRO A 201 14.88 2.05 5.41
N ASP A 202 14.59 3.34 5.31
CA ASP A 202 14.39 4.23 6.45
C ASP A 202 12.89 4.49 6.63
N PRO A 203 12.23 3.90 7.64
CA PRO A 203 10.79 4.04 7.82
C PRO A 203 10.31 5.50 7.82
N ASP A 204 11.11 6.43 8.35
CA ASP A 204 10.78 7.86 8.43
C ASP A 204 10.87 8.59 7.07
N LYS A 205 11.55 7.99 6.08
CA LYS A 205 11.74 8.55 4.73
C LYS A 205 10.95 7.82 3.66
N ILE A 206 10.45 6.62 3.98
CA ILE A 206 9.55 5.90 3.09
C ILE A 206 8.20 6.60 3.24
N GLY A 207 7.87 7.48 2.29
CA GLY A 207 6.67 8.34 2.28
C GLY A 207 5.33 7.60 2.21
N ILE A 208 5.23 6.41 2.79
CA ILE A 208 3.99 5.68 2.97
C ILE A 208 3.16 6.42 4.02
N GLY A 209 1.92 6.74 3.65
CA GLY A 209 0.95 7.36 4.53
C GLY A 209 -0.42 6.78 4.23
N SER A 210 -1.36 6.83 5.16
CA SER A 210 -2.78 6.61 4.95
C SER A 210 -3.49 7.14 6.19
N ASN A 211 -4.73 7.59 6.05
CA ASN A 211 -5.60 7.79 7.20
C ASN A 211 -6.81 6.87 7.09
N GLY A 212 -7.24 6.33 8.23
CA GLY A 212 -8.51 5.62 8.36
C GLY A 212 -9.18 6.05 9.66
N TRP A 213 -10.41 6.55 9.57
CA TRP A 213 -11.23 6.90 10.74
C TRP A 213 -12.55 6.15 10.66
N ALA A 214 -13.01 5.64 11.79
CA ALA A 214 -14.34 5.07 11.92
C ALA A 214 -15.01 5.66 13.16
N PHE A 215 -16.22 6.16 12.98
CA PHE A 215 -17.06 6.76 14.02
C PHE A 215 -18.30 5.90 14.21
N GLY A 216 -18.56 5.50 15.45
CA GLY A 216 -19.65 4.61 15.84
C GLY A 216 -20.85 5.36 16.42
N ALA A 217 -21.84 4.59 16.88
CA ALA A 217 -23.15 5.09 17.29
C ALA A 217 -23.12 6.19 18.36
N ASP A 218 -22.12 6.19 19.24
CA ASP A 218 -22.08 7.10 20.38
C ASP A 218 -21.80 8.54 19.93
N VAL A 219 -21.09 8.69 18.82
CA VAL A 219 -20.60 9.98 18.31
C VAL A 219 -21.19 10.37 16.96
N THR A 220 -21.95 9.48 16.29
CA THR A 220 -22.63 9.80 15.04
C THR A 220 -24.04 10.31 15.25
N THR A 221 -24.53 11.13 14.30
CA THR A 221 -25.83 11.80 14.41
C THR A 221 -27.03 10.85 14.30
N ASN A 222 -26.90 9.78 13.50
CA ASN A 222 -27.97 8.80 13.23
C ASN A 222 -27.76 7.45 13.93
N GLY A 223 -26.74 7.33 14.79
CA GLY A 223 -26.43 6.10 15.52
C GLY A 223 -25.82 4.99 14.66
N ARG A 224 -25.41 5.28 13.42
CA ARG A 224 -24.80 4.31 12.50
C ARG A 224 -23.34 4.66 12.23
N GLY A 225 -22.59 3.70 11.69
CA GLY A 225 -21.18 3.90 11.37
C GLY A 225 -20.97 5.00 10.33
N VAL A 226 -19.88 5.75 10.50
CA VAL A 226 -19.27 6.61 9.47
C VAL A 226 -17.82 6.20 9.31
N LEU A 227 -17.43 5.78 8.10
CA LEU A 227 -16.04 5.48 7.76
C LEU A 227 -15.45 6.59 6.89
N VAL A 228 -14.25 7.05 7.22
CA VAL A 228 -13.36 7.81 6.32
C VAL A 228 -12.18 6.93 5.95
N GLY A 229 -12.04 6.61 4.65
CA GLY A 229 -10.87 5.96 4.09
C GLY A 229 -10.08 6.94 3.24
N ASN A 230 -8.79 7.11 3.54
CA ASN A 230 -7.89 7.98 2.78
C ASN A 230 -6.49 7.35 2.70
N PRO A 231 -6.32 6.24 1.97
CA PRO A 231 -5.00 5.70 1.66
C PRO A 231 -4.13 6.73 0.92
N HIS A 232 -2.87 6.87 1.35
CA HIS A 232 -1.88 7.65 0.61
C HIS A 232 -0.97 6.69 -0.16
N PHE A 233 -1.06 6.72 -1.47
CA PHE A 233 -0.40 5.75 -2.35
C PHE A 233 0.07 6.42 -3.64
N PRO A 234 0.94 5.77 -4.45
CA PRO A 234 1.45 6.36 -5.68
C PRO A 234 0.35 6.82 -6.64
N TRP A 235 0.56 8.00 -7.24
CA TRP A 235 -0.31 8.56 -8.29
C TRP A 235 -0.03 7.98 -9.67
N ASN A 236 1.08 7.25 -9.82
CA ASN A 236 1.55 6.66 -11.05
C ASN A 236 1.95 5.21 -10.82
N GLY A 237 1.90 4.40 -11.88
CA GLY A 237 2.31 3.00 -11.84
C GLY A 237 1.27 2.04 -11.23
N PRO A 238 1.60 0.74 -11.15
CA PRO A 238 0.67 -0.35 -10.87
C PRO A 238 0.12 -0.35 -9.43
N SER A 239 0.71 0.44 -8.54
CA SER A 239 0.19 0.66 -7.20
C SER A 239 -1.00 1.63 -7.18
N ARG A 240 -1.45 2.20 -8.30
CA ARG A 240 -2.68 3.00 -8.30
C ARG A 240 -3.91 2.14 -8.00
N PHE A 241 -4.88 2.75 -7.34
CA PHE A 241 -6.22 2.23 -7.15
C PHE A 241 -7.08 2.45 -8.40
N TRP A 242 -8.05 1.56 -8.58
CA TRP A 242 -9.07 1.62 -9.62
C TRP A 242 -10.43 1.33 -9.00
N GLN A 243 -11.42 2.20 -9.22
CA GLN A 243 -12.75 2.04 -8.64
C GLN A 243 -13.54 0.96 -9.37
N MET A 244 -14.32 0.17 -8.65
CA MET A 244 -15.21 -0.83 -9.22
C MET A 244 -16.34 -1.20 -8.26
N HIS A 245 -17.42 -1.71 -8.84
CA HIS A 245 -18.48 -2.41 -8.13
C HIS A 245 -18.61 -3.82 -8.69
N VAL A 246 -18.55 -4.84 -7.83
CA VAL A 246 -18.68 -6.24 -8.19
C VAL A 246 -19.91 -6.85 -7.50
N THR A 247 -20.78 -7.48 -8.29
CA THR A 247 -22.01 -8.11 -7.82
C THR A 247 -22.15 -9.54 -8.36
N ILE A 248 -22.37 -10.48 -7.44
CA ILE A 248 -22.95 -11.80 -7.70
C ILE A 248 -24.29 -11.83 -6.96
N PRO A 249 -25.44 -11.79 -7.66
CA PRO A 249 -26.75 -11.70 -7.01
C PRO A 249 -26.96 -12.76 -5.92
N GLY A 250 -27.26 -12.30 -4.71
CA GLY A 250 -27.48 -13.16 -3.54
C GLY A 250 -26.21 -13.75 -2.88
N VAL A 251 -25.01 -13.46 -3.41
CA VAL A 251 -23.75 -14.04 -2.93
C VAL A 251 -22.72 -12.99 -2.52
N TYR A 252 -22.54 -11.94 -3.33
CA TYR A 252 -21.53 -10.91 -3.11
C TYR A 252 -22.00 -9.59 -3.72
N ASP A 253 -21.77 -8.47 -3.04
CA ASP A 253 -22.14 -7.15 -3.56
C ASP A 253 -21.29 -6.09 -2.85
N ALA A 254 -20.19 -5.66 -3.48
CA ALA A 254 -19.25 -4.74 -2.87
C ALA A 254 -18.70 -3.74 -3.88
N MET A 255 -18.53 -2.50 -3.42
CA MET A 255 -18.04 -1.37 -4.22
C MET A 255 -16.88 -0.68 -3.51
N GLY A 256 -15.89 -0.24 -4.27
CA GLY A 256 -14.70 0.41 -3.74
C GLY A 256 -13.58 0.40 -4.73
N VAL A 257 -12.36 0.05 -4.30
CA VAL A 257 -11.17 0.00 -5.14
C VAL A 257 -10.37 -1.30 -4.98
N GLY A 258 -9.58 -1.61 -6.01
CA GLY A 258 -8.48 -2.57 -5.97
C GLY A 258 -7.21 -1.96 -6.56
N LEU A 259 -6.04 -2.57 -6.29
CA LEU A 259 -4.79 -2.24 -6.99
C LEU A 259 -4.76 -2.89 -8.38
N ALA A 260 -3.74 -2.57 -9.19
CA ALA A 260 -3.60 -3.21 -10.50
C ALA A 260 -3.54 -4.74 -10.38
N GLY A 261 -4.40 -5.43 -11.13
CA GLY A 261 -4.47 -6.89 -11.11
C GLY A 261 -5.20 -7.49 -9.90
N THR A 262 -5.74 -6.68 -8.99
CA THR A 262 -6.56 -7.22 -7.91
C THR A 262 -7.98 -7.50 -8.42
N PRO A 263 -8.50 -8.73 -8.26
CA PRO A 263 -9.77 -9.10 -8.88
C PRO A 263 -11.01 -8.77 -8.04
N LEU A 264 -10.86 -8.32 -6.80
CA LEU A 264 -11.94 -7.99 -5.84
C LEU A 264 -11.66 -6.66 -5.13
N VAL A 265 -12.70 -6.12 -4.49
CA VAL A 265 -12.61 -4.87 -3.72
C VAL A 265 -11.75 -5.10 -2.48
N THR A 266 -10.66 -4.33 -2.34
CA THR A 266 -9.76 -4.42 -1.18
C THR A 266 -9.96 -3.28 -0.19
N LEU A 267 -10.47 -2.13 -0.62
CA LEU A 267 -10.98 -1.06 0.24
C LEU A 267 -12.33 -0.63 -0.31
N GLY A 268 -13.34 -0.46 0.52
CA GLY A 268 -14.67 -0.15 0.01
C GLY A 268 -15.76 -0.32 1.03
N PHE A 269 -16.92 -0.72 0.54
CA PHE A 269 -18.11 -0.97 1.32
C PHE A 269 -19.03 -1.97 0.62
N ASN A 270 -19.92 -2.57 1.40
CA ASN A 270 -21.08 -3.30 0.93
C ASN A 270 -22.34 -2.71 1.59
N LYS A 271 -23.45 -3.46 1.54
CA LYS A 271 -24.72 -2.98 2.09
C LYS A 271 -24.73 -2.73 3.61
N ASP A 272 -23.84 -3.35 4.37
CA ASP A 272 -23.84 -3.34 5.84
C ASP A 272 -22.56 -2.81 6.48
N ILE A 273 -21.43 -2.83 5.76
CA ILE A 273 -20.13 -2.44 6.32
C ILE A 273 -19.27 -1.68 5.32
N ALA A 274 -18.47 -0.77 5.84
CA ALA A 274 -17.44 -0.06 5.11
C ALA A 274 -16.08 -0.34 5.76
N TRP A 275 -15.04 -0.52 4.95
CA TRP A 275 -13.68 -0.73 5.44
C TRP A 275 -12.63 0.01 4.60
N THR A 276 -11.51 0.30 5.25
CA THR A 276 -10.31 0.88 4.63
C THR A 276 -9.05 0.27 5.25
N HIS A 277 -7.91 0.61 4.67
CA HIS A 277 -6.61 0.09 5.07
C HIS A 277 -5.60 1.23 5.24
N THR A 278 -4.73 1.08 6.22
CA THR A 278 -3.58 1.98 6.44
C THR A 278 -2.36 1.11 6.69
N VAL A 279 -1.20 1.43 6.09
CA VAL A 279 0.03 0.64 6.34
C VAL A 279 0.34 0.56 7.83
N THR A 280 0.67 -0.65 8.28
CA THR A 280 1.02 -0.92 9.69
C THR A 280 2.49 -0.65 9.97
N ALA A 281 2.79 -0.36 11.23
CA ALA A 281 4.14 -0.32 11.76
C ALA A 281 4.66 -1.70 12.19
N ALA A 282 3.82 -2.74 12.14
CA ALA A 282 4.23 -4.11 12.38
C ALA A 282 5.30 -4.54 11.35
N ARG A 283 6.24 -5.37 11.81
CA ARG A 283 7.30 -5.92 10.99
C ARG A 283 6.84 -7.24 10.41
N HIS A 284 6.98 -7.38 9.10
CA HIS A 284 6.57 -8.60 8.39
C HIS A 284 7.74 -9.54 8.09
N PHE A 285 8.96 -9.15 8.46
CA PHE A 285 10.14 -9.97 8.33
C PHE A 285 11.09 -9.77 9.51
N THR A 286 11.97 -10.75 9.73
CA THR A 286 13.13 -10.63 10.61
C THR A 286 14.40 -10.93 9.84
N LEU A 287 15.52 -10.39 10.33
CA LEU A 287 16.84 -10.82 9.91
C LEU A 287 17.43 -11.79 10.92
N PHE A 288 18.27 -12.70 10.45
CA PHE A 288 19.02 -13.66 11.23
C PHE A 288 20.51 -13.43 10.99
N GLU A 289 21.27 -13.12 12.04
CA GLU A 289 22.73 -13.08 12.00
C GLU A 289 23.27 -14.51 12.02
N LEU A 290 23.95 -14.89 10.96
CA LEU A 290 24.52 -16.23 10.78
C LEU A 290 25.99 -16.22 11.18
N ALA A 291 26.42 -17.23 11.93
CA ALA A 291 27.84 -17.54 12.09
C ALA A 291 28.30 -18.34 10.85
N ILE A 292 29.22 -17.79 10.06
CA ILE A 292 29.73 -18.47 8.86
C ILE A 292 30.71 -19.57 9.26
N ASP A 293 30.62 -20.72 8.58
CA ASP A 293 31.60 -21.79 8.75
C ASP A 293 32.97 -21.32 8.27
N PRO A 294 34.01 -21.31 9.13
CA PRO A 294 35.35 -20.88 8.74
C PRO A 294 35.95 -21.67 7.57
N ALA A 295 35.48 -22.91 7.34
CA ALA A 295 35.93 -23.76 6.24
C ALA A 295 35.22 -23.48 4.91
N ASP A 296 34.03 -22.88 4.93
CA ASP A 296 33.21 -22.64 3.74
C ASP A 296 32.34 -21.38 3.89
N PRO A 297 32.63 -20.29 3.16
CA PRO A 297 31.88 -19.03 3.28
C PRO A 297 30.43 -19.11 2.80
N THR A 298 30.04 -20.24 2.20
CA THR A 298 28.67 -20.57 1.77
C THR A 298 28.02 -21.65 2.65
N SER A 299 28.56 -21.85 3.84
CA SER A 299 27.96 -22.66 4.91
C SER A 299 27.90 -21.83 6.21
N TYR A 300 26.94 -22.16 7.07
CA TYR A 300 26.72 -21.45 8.33
C TYR A 300 26.46 -22.43 9.48
N ILE A 301 26.75 -22.01 10.70
CA ILE A 301 26.64 -22.84 11.90
C ILE A 301 25.29 -22.62 12.57
N VAL A 302 24.58 -23.72 12.89
CA VAL A 302 23.41 -23.74 13.77
C VAL A 302 23.59 -24.81 14.83
N ASP A 303 23.51 -24.44 16.10
CA ASP A 303 23.71 -25.32 17.26
C ASP A 303 25.00 -26.15 17.16
N GLY A 304 26.07 -25.53 16.66
CA GLY A 304 27.38 -26.15 16.47
C GLY A 304 27.53 -27.02 15.22
N LYS A 305 26.49 -27.15 14.38
CA LYS A 305 26.52 -27.93 13.14
C LYS A 305 26.59 -27.02 11.91
N SER A 306 27.45 -27.37 10.96
CA SER A 306 27.53 -26.68 9.68
C SER A 306 26.39 -27.07 8.75
N GLU A 307 25.76 -26.07 8.15
CA GLU A 307 24.69 -26.20 7.17
C GLU A 307 25.05 -25.47 5.88
N LYS A 308 24.85 -26.17 4.75
CA LYS A 308 25.12 -25.62 3.42
C LYS A 308 24.02 -24.66 3.00
N MET A 309 24.38 -23.49 2.49
CA MET A 309 23.44 -22.59 1.82
C MET A 309 22.97 -23.19 0.48
N ILE A 310 21.73 -22.90 0.09
CA ILE A 310 21.18 -23.29 -1.20
C ILE A 310 21.54 -22.20 -2.22
N ALA A 311 22.41 -22.53 -3.17
CA ALA A 311 22.74 -21.69 -4.31
C ALA A 311 21.72 -21.87 -5.44
N ARG A 312 21.20 -20.76 -5.97
CA ARG A 312 20.28 -20.74 -7.13
C ARG A 312 20.78 -19.75 -8.17
N THR A 313 21.15 -20.26 -9.34
CA THR A 313 21.45 -19.44 -10.51
C THR A 313 20.15 -19.06 -11.20
N VAL A 314 19.90 -17.76 -11.34
CA VAL A 314 18.82 -17.21 -12.15
C VAL A 314 19.39 -16.70 -13.47
N SER A 315 18.64 -16.93 -14.55
CA SER A 315 18.98 -16.48 -15.90
C SER A 315 18.00 -15.38 -16.31
N VAL A 316 18.52 -14.19 -16.64
CA VAL A 316 17.76 -13.01 -17.06
C VAL A 316 17.84 -12.85 -18.57
N PRO A 317 16.71 -12.84 -19.30
CA PRO A 317 16.71 -12.62 -20.74
C PRO A 317 17.11 -11.18 -21.07
N MET A 318 17.88 -11.02 -22.14
CA MET A 318 18.42 -9.72 -22.59
C MET A 318 17.80 -9.26 -23.92
N PRO A 319 17.87 -7.97 -24.26
CA PRO A 319 17.38 -7.44 -25.54
C PRO A 319 18.04 -8.11 -26.75
N ASP A 320 17.35 -8.04 -27.89
CA ASP A 320 17.89 -8.36 -29.22
C ASP A 320 18.54 -9.75 -29.36
N GLY A 321 18.09 -10.71 -28.54
CA GLY A 321 18.63 -12.07 -28.54
C GLY A 321 20.03 -12.20 -27.95
N ALA A 322 20.53 -11.16 -27.27
CA ALA A 322 21.79 -11.23 -26.54
C ALA A 322 21.78 -12.36 -25.49
N ALA A 323 22.96 -12.87 -25.17
CA ALA A 323 23.10 -13.95 -24.19
C ALA A 323 22.48 -13.54 -22.84
N PRO A 324 21.72 -14.44 -22.19
CA PRO A 324 21.16 -14.16 -20.87
C PRO A 324 22.24 -13.80 -19.84
N VAL A 325 21.90 -12.92 -18.91
CA VAL A 325 22.77 -12.63 -17.76
C VAL A 325 22.43 -13.60 -16.64
N GLU A 326 23.44 -14.35 -16.18
CA GLU A 326 23.32 -15.24 -15.03
C GLU A 326 23.76 -14.57 -13.73
N ARG A 327 23.01 -14.85 -12.66
CA ARG A 327 23.31 -14.42 -11.30
C ARG A 327 23.02 -15.55 -10.32
N THR A 328 23.98 -15.88 -9.47
CA THR A 328 23.79 -16.83 -8.38
C THR A 328 23.37 -16.08 -7.13
N LEU A 329 22.27 -16.51 -6.51
CA LEU A 329 21.81 -16.03 -5.21
C LEU A 329 21.80 -17.19 -4.22
N TYR A 330 21.91 -16.87 -2.93
CA TYR A 330 22.00 -17.85 -1.87
C TYR A 330 20.81 -17.71 -0.92
N SER A 331 20.39 -18.84 -0.35
CA SER A 331 19.37 -18.89 0.70
C SER A 331 19.73 -19.91 1.77
N THR A 332 19.15 -19.73 2.95
CA THR A 332 19.31 -20.60 4.12
C THR A 332 17.96 -21.18 4.53
N ARG A 333 17.93 -21.94 5.63
CA ARG A 333 16.66 -22.33 6.26
C ARG A 333 15.76 -21.12 6.63
N PHE A 334 16.36 -19.95 6.86
CA PHE A 334 15.65 -18.73 7.24
C PHE A 334 15.12 -17.96 6.02
N GLY A 335 15.69 -18.20 4.82
CA GLY A 335 15.29 -17.52 3.58
C GLY A 335 16.49 -16.91 2.84
N PRO A 336 16.26 -15.96 1.91
CA PRO A 336 17.32 -15.38 1.09
C PRO A 336 18.37 -14.65 1.94
N MET A 337 19.63 -14.68 1.46
CA MET A 337 20.71 -13.88 2.01
C MET A 337 20.46 -12.39 1.78
N VAL A 338 20.87 -11.55 2.73
CA VAL A 338 20.79 -10.08 2.66
C VAL A 338 22.13 -9.45 3.06
N ALA A 339 22.48 -8.34 2.42
CA ALA A 339 23.61 -7.51 2.80
C ALA A 339 23.25 -6.03 2.70
N ALA A 340 23.51 -5.27 3.76
CA ALA A 340 23.35 -3.82 3.83
C ALA A 340 24.58 -3.21 4.54
N PRO A 341 25.70 -3.01 3.81
CA PRO A 341 26.95 -2.54 4.39
C PRO A 341 26.85 -1.20 5.11
N ALA A 342 25.92 -0.31 4.71
CA ALA A 342 25.67 0.97 5.38
C ALA A 342 25.21 0.81 6.84
N GLN A 343 24.72 -0.36 7.25
CA GLN A 343 24.36 -0.71 8.63
C GLN A 343 25.24 -1.82 9.21
N LEU A 344 26.44 -2.03 8.66
CA LEU A 344 27.38 -3.09 9.06
C LEU A 344 26.84 -4.51 8.84
N LEU A 345 25.78 -4.68 8.05
CA LEU A 345 25.24 -5.98 7.70
C LEU A 345 25.98 -6.53 6.47
N VAL A 346 27.18 -7.06 6.69
CA VAL A 346 28.08 -7.53 5.62
C VAL A 346 28.21 -9.06 5.65
N TRP A 347 28.16 -9.70 4.48
CA TRP A 347 28.60 -11.08 4.33
C TRP A 347 30.13 -11.12 4.32
N SER A 348 30.70 -11.59 5.42
CA SER A 348 32.14 -11.72 5.67
C SER A 348 32.52 -13.18 5.88
N LYS A 349 33.80 -13.43 6.23
CA LYS A 349 34.28 -14.78 6.56
C LYS A 349 33.73 -15.34 7.88
N THR A 350 33.15 -14.49 8.74
CA THR A 350 32.71 -14.88 10.08
C THR A 350 31.23 -14.68 10.31
N LYS A 351 30.58 -13.78 9.54
CA LYS A 351 29.18 -13.42 9.71
C LYS A 351 28.50 -13.17 8.38
N ALA A 352 27.21 -13.48 8.30
CA ALA A 352 26.33 -13.07 7.21
C ALA A 352 24.89 -12.93 7.73
N PHE A 353 23.95 -12.53 6.87
CA PHE A 353 22.58 -12.26 7.28
C PHE A 353 21.60 -12.92 6.31
N ALA A 354 20.56 -13.54 6.84
CA ALA A 354 19.43 -14.06 6.08
C ALA A 354 18.12 -13.42 6.55
N MET A 355 17.12 -13.42 5.68
CA MET A 355 15.82 -12.82 5.95
C MET A 355 14.71 -13.85 5.85
N ARG A 356 13.79 -13.86 6.82
CA ARG A 356 12.52 -14.58 6.73
C ARG A 356 11.37 -13.60 6.67
N ASP A 357 10.47 -13.77 5.72
CA ASP A 357 9.30 -12.92 5.51
C ASP A 357 8.00 -13.72 5.71
N ALA A 358 7.09 -13.22 6.56
CA ALA A 358 5.80 -13.81 6.88
C ALA A 358 4.82 -13.79 5.70
N ASN A 359 5.04 -12.88 4.73
CA ASN A 359 4.27 -12.74 3.50
C ASN A 359 4.80 -13.60 2.35
N ALA A 360 5.97 -14.24 2.46
CA ALA A 360 6.53 -15.06 1.38
C ALA A 360 5.66 -16.29 1.08
N GLY A 361 5.01 -16.28 -0.09
CA GLY A 361 4.01 -17.26 -0.50
C GLY A 361 2.67 -17.12 0.21
N ASN A 362 2.40 -15.98 0.85
CA ASN A 362 1.07 -15.65 1.36
C ASN A 362 0.13 -15.50 0.17
N GLN A 363 -0.79 -16.43 -0.02
CA GLN A 363 -1.84 -16.28 -1.02
C GLN A 363 -3.18 -15.90 -0.39
N ARG A 364 -3.26 -15.90 0.96
CA ARG A 364 -4.50 -15.85 1.79
C ARG A 364 -5.25 -14.53 1.67
N GLY A 365 -4.62 -13.49 1.12
CA GLY A 365 -5.23 -12.18 0.92
C GLY A 365 -6.54 -12.25 0.15
N LEU A 366 -6.60 -12.99 -0.98
CA LEU A 366 -7.81 -13.05 -1.81
C LEU A 366 -9.02 -13.58 -1.04
N GLY A 367 -8.87 -14.72 -0.35
CA GLY A 367 -9.95 -15.26 0.49
C GLY A 367 -10.30 -14.35 1.68
N THR A 368 -9.33 -13.58 2.18
CA THR A 368 -9.57 -12.59 3.26
C THR A 368 -10.45 -11.45 2.78
N TRP A 369 -10.13 -10.84 1.63
CA TRP A 369 -10.94 -9.75 1.07
C TRP A 369 -12.28 -10.22 0.53
N GLU A 370 -12.38 -11.46 0.07
CA GLU A 370 -13.66 -12.08 -0.24
C GLU A 370 -14.55 -12.17 1.01
N ALA A 371 -14.01 -12.64 2.14
CA ALA A 371 -14.72 -12.71 3.42
C ALA A 371 -15.11 -11.32 3.95
N ILE A 372 -14.21 -10.33 3.86
CA ILE A 372 -14.49 -8.94 4.23
C ILE A 372 -15.61 -8.36 3.37
N GLY A 373 -15.57 -8.55 2.04
CA GLY A 373 -16.63 -8.05 1.16
C GLY A 373 -17.99 -8.71 1.39
N LYS A 374 -18.04 -9.90 2.01
CA LYS A 374 -19.27 -10.59 2.45
C LYS A 374 -19.72 -10.24 3.87
N ALA A 375 -18.88 -9.55 4.64
CA ALA A 375 -19.14 -9.27 6.05
C ALA A 375 -20.42 -8.44 6.25
N LYS A 376 -21.16 -8.73 7.31
CA LYS A 376 -22.43 -8.06 7.64
C LYS A 376 -22.32 -7.11 8.83
N ASN A 377 -21.21 -7.16 9.55
CA ASN A 377 -20.92 -6.36 10.74
C ASN A 377 -19.41 -6.40 11.03
N VAL A 378 -18.97 -5.61 11.99
CA VAL A 378 -17.56 -5.54 12.42
C VAL A 378 -17.02 -6.88 12.92
N ALA A 379 -17.84 -7.69 13.60
CA ALA A 379 -17.42 -8.99 14.11
C ALA A 379 -17.04 -9.98 12.99
N ASP A 380 -17.73 -9.91 11.85
CA ASP A 380 -17.40 -10.71 10.67
C ASP A 380 -16.03 -10.31 10.08
N ILE A 381 -15.69 -9.01 10.05
CA ILE A 381 -14.34 -8.56 9.62
C ILE A 381 -13.28 -9.05 10.59
N LYS A 382 -13.51 -8.92 11.90
CA LYS A 382 -12.61 -9.44 12.93
C LYS A 382 -12.36 -10.93 12.74
N ALA A 383 -13.41 -11.72 12.51
CA ALA A 383 -13.29 -13.15 12.24
C ALA A 383 -12.48 -13.41 10.96
N ALA A 384 -12.78 -12.70 9.87
CA ALA A 384 -12.09 -12.85 8.59
C ALA A 384 -10.57 -12.62 8.72
N VAL A 385 -10.14 -11.50 9.31
CA VAL A 385 -8.70 -11.20 9.46
C VAL A 385 -8.02 -12.14 10.46
N SER A 386 -8.71 -12.54 11.53
CA SER A 386 -8.15 -13.39 12.58
C SER A 386 -7.95 -14.84 12.13
N THR A 387 -8.91 -15.39 11.37
CA THR A 387 -8.85 -16.78 10.92
C THR A 387 -7.89 -16.96 9.74
N THR A 388 -7.80 -15.98 8.84
CA THR A 388 -6.99 -16.11 7.63
C THR A 388 -5.54 -15.70 7.82
N LEU A 389 -5.26 -14.72 8.69
CA LEU A 389 -3.97 -14.01 8.76
C LEU A 389 -3.43 -13.70 7.34
N GLY A 390 -4.35 -13.26 6.46
CA GLY A 390 -4.07 -13.06 5.05
C GLY A 390 -3.75 -11.63 4.68
N ILE A 391 -4.14 -10.66 5.50
CA ILE A 391 -3.77 -9.25 5.33
C ILE A 391 -2.25 -9.10 5.50
N PRO A 392 -1.53 -8.56 4.51
CA PRO A 392 -0.08 -8.68 4.49
C PRO A 392 0.65 -7.61 5.30
N TRP A 393 0.28 -6.34 5.14
CA TRP A 393 1.05 -5.20 5.67
C TRP A 393 0.20 -3.95 5.97
N VAL A 394 -1.11 -4.14 6.15
CA VAL A 394 -2.04 -3.03 6.45
C VAL A 394 -2.91 -3.34 7.67
N ASN A 395 -3.16 -2.31 8.46
CA ASN A 395 -4.28 -2.29 9.38
C ASN A 395 -5.61 -2.37 8.61
N THR A 396 -6.66 -2.87 9.26
CA THR A 396 -8.05 -2.80 8.77
C THR A 396 -8.86 -1.89 9.68
N ILE A 397 -9.48 -0.85 9.12
CA ILE A 397 -10.39 0.04 9.85
C ILE A 397 -11.78 -0.15 9.25
N ALA A 398 -12.81 -0.33 10.08
CA ALA A 398 -14.17 -0.56 9.60
C ALA A 398 -15.23 0.12 10.46
N ALA A 399 -16.36 0.43 9.84
CA ALA A 399 -17.59 0.90 10.49
C ALA A 399 -18.79 0.19 9.87
N ASP A 400 -19.71 -0.30 10.69
CA ASP A 400 -20.92 -0.96 10.21
C ASP A 400 -22.21 -0.16 10.42
N ARG A 401 -23.28 -0.60 9.78
CA ARG A 401 -24.60 0.02 9.86
C ARG A 401 -25.24 -0.02 11.25
N TYR A 402 -24.71 -0.81 12.19
CA TYR A 402 -25.20 -0.94 13.57
C TYR A 402 -24.46 0.01 14.53
N GLY A 403 -23.45 0.71 14.00
CA GLY A 403 -22.67 1.72 14.72
C GLY A 403 -21.52 1.13 15.53
N ASP A 404 -21.09 -0.09 15.22
CA ASP A 404 -19.84 -0.65 15.75
C ASP A 404 -18.67 -0.28 14.83
N VAL A 405 -17.50 -0.05 15.41
CA VAL A 405 -16.27 0.31 14.70
C VAL A 405 -15.10 -0.57 15.10
N LEU A 406 -14.19 -0.80 14.15
CA LEU A 406 -13.04 -1.69 14.27
C LEU A 406 -11.75 -0.98 13.85
N HIS A 407 -10.68 -1.15 14.63
CA HIS A 407 -9.32 -1.09 14.12
C HIS A 407 -8.62 -2.40 14.45
N ALA A 408 -8.20 -3.15 13.42
CA ALA A 408 -7.47 -4.40 13.56
C ALA A 408 -6.09 -4.26 12.90
N ASP A 409 -5.04 -4.28 13.72
CA ASP A 409 -3.66 -4.48 13.27
C ASP A 409 -3.34 -5.98 13.30
N VAL A 410 -4.12 -6.74 12.52
CA VAL A 410 -4.04 -8.21 12.43
C VAL A 410 -3.56 -8.57 11.04
N THR A 411 -2.31 -8.97 10.95
CA THR A 411 -1.61 -9.22 9.69
C THR A 411 -0.75 -10.49 9.75
N ALA A 412 -0.15 -10.88 8.64
CA ALA A 412 0.89 -11.89 8.62
C ALA A 412 2.18 -11.34 9.26
N VAL A 413 2.42 -11.69 10.53
CA VAL A 413 3.54 -11.17 11.35
C VAL A 413 4.38 -12.34 11.85
N PRO A 414 5.72 -12.21 11.91
CA PRO A 414 6.60 -13.17 12.58
C PRO A 414 6.16 -13.48 14.02
N ASN A 415 6.06 -14.76 14.36
CA ASN A 415 5.79 -15.17 15.74
C ASN A 415 7.06 -15.06 16.60
N VAL A 416 7.29 -13.85 17.09
CA VAL A 416 8.45 -13.50 17.92
C VAL A 416 7.93 -12.76 19.14
N SER A 417 8.02 -13.37 20.32
CA SER A 417 7.66 -12.72 21.58
C SER A 417 8.72 -11.69 22.01
N THR A 418 8.38 -10.84 22.97
CA THR A 418 9.33 -9.89 23.60
C THR A 418 10.52 -10.61 24.23
N GLU A 419 10.27 -11.72 24.93
CA GLU A 419 11.29 -12.54 25.59
C GLU A 419 12.22 -13.16 24.56
N LYS A 420 11.68 -13.70 23.46
CA LYS A 420 12.50 -14.26 22.38
C LYS A 420 13.34 -13.18 21.70
N ALA A 421 12.74 -12.04 21.34
CA ALA A 421 13.48 -10.94 20.72
C ALA A 421 14.68 -10.49 21.58
N LYS A 422 14.52 -10.48 22.91
CA LYS A 422 15.58 -10.17 23.86
C LYS A 422 16.62 -11.30 23.99
N ALA A 423 16.17 -12.54 24.15
CA ALA A 423 17.05 -13.71 24.33
C ALA A 423 17.91 -14.01 23.08
N CYS A 424 17.40 -13.63 21.91
CA CYS A 424 18.03 -13.85 20.62
C CYS A 424 18.65 -12.58 20.02
N ALA A 425 18.75 -11.48 20.78
CA ALA A 425 19.44 -10.29 20.32
C ALA A 425 20.95 -10.56 20.16
N THR A 426 21.55 -9.98 19.13
CA THR A 426 23.00 -9.98 18.90
C THR A 426 23.60 -8.61 19.24
N SER A 427 24.92 -8.49 19.15
CA SER A 427 25.61 -7.22 19.33
C SER A 427 25.17 -6.13 18.34
N LEU A 428 24.60 -6.52 17.19
CA LEU A 428 24.12 -5.60 16.16
C LEU A 428 22.64 -5.26 16.29
N SER A 429 21.85 -6.00 17.09
CA SER A 429 20.40 -5.83 17.14
C SER A 429 20.00 -4.41 17.54
N ALA A 430 20.67 -3.80 18.52
CA ALA A 430 20.37 -2.43 18.94
C ALA A 430 20.66 -1.38 17.85
N LEU A 431 21.69 -1.58 17.03
CA LEU A 431 22.08 -0.67 15.95
C LEU A 431 21.00 -0.59 14.86
N VAL A 432 20.33 -1.70 14.59
CA VAL A 432 19.33 -1.80 13.51
C VAL A 432 17.89 -1.85 14.02
N ALA A 433 17.68 -1.73 15.35
CA ALA A 433 16.39 -1.90 16.01
C ALA A 433 15.32 -0.91 15.57
N ALA A 434 15.67 0.22 14.94
CA ALA A 434 14.68 1.13 14.35
C ALA A 434 14.14 0.64 13.00
N ARG A 435 14.87 -0.24 12.29
CA ARG A 435 14.60 -0.65 10.92
C ARG A 435 14.13 -2.10 10.82
N VAL A 436 14.74 -3.00 11.58
CA VAL A 436 14.49 -4.45 11.49
C VAL A 436 14.63 -5.13 12.85
N THR A 437 13.99 -6.29 13.00
CA THR A 437 14.25 -7.21 14.12
C THR A 437 15.37 -8.15 13.70
N LEU A 438 16.52 -8.08 14.38
CA LEU A 438 17.68 -8.94 14.13
C LEU A 438 17.81 -9.99 15.25
N LEU A 439 17.80 -11.26 14.86
CA LEU A 439 17.87 -12.43 15.74
C LEU A 439 19.17 -13.23 15.49
N ASP A 440 19.63 -13.98 16.49
CA ASP A 440 20.77 -14.90 16.39
C ASP A 440 20.41 -16.16 15.60
N GLY A 441 20.84 -16.23 14.34
CA GLY A 441 20.62 -17.39 13.47
C GLY A 441 21.50 -18.60 13.76
N SER A 442 22.45 -18.49 14.69
CA SER A 442 23.28 -19.63 15.10
C SER A 442 22.61 -20.57 16.10
N LYS A 443 21.42 -20.20 16.60
CA LYS A 443 20.64 -20.95 17.59
C LYS A 443 19.29 -21.32 16.99
N SER A 444 18.96 -22.62 16.91
CA SER A 444 17.64 -23.02 16.40
C SER A 444 16.48 -22.52 17.28
N ALA A 445 16.71 -22.35 18.59
CA ALA A 445 15.74 -21.78 19.53
C ALA A 445 15.34 -20.32 19.21
N CYS A 446 16.12 -19.64 18.38
CA CYS A 446 15.86 -18.28 17.92
C CYS A 446 15.06 -18.20 16.62
N ASP A 447 14.69 -19.34 16.02
CA ASP A 447 13.70 -19.35 14.95
C ASP A 447 12.32 -18.89 15.49
N TRP A 448 11.44 -18.49 14.57
CA TRP A 448 10.07 -18.09 14.90
C TRP A 448 9.33 -19.24 15.57
N ASP A 449 8.46 -18.92 16.53
CA ASP A 449 7.66 -19.93 17.20
C ASP A 449 6.55 -20.45 16.28
N ASN A 450 6.32 -21.76 16.30
CA ASN A 450 5.22 -22.35 15.55
C ASN A 450 4.07 -22.71 16.48
N THR A 451 3.10 -21.80 16.63
CA THR A 451 1.94 -22.01 17.50
C THR A 451 0.83 -22.75 16.74
N PRO A 452 0.33 -23.90 17.24
CA PRO A 452 -0.80 -24.60 16.65
C PRO A 452 -2.04 -23.69 16.51
N GLY A 453 -2.83 -23.89 15.45
CA GLY A 453 -4.08 -23.15 15.22
C GLY A 453 -3.93 -21.84 14.42
N THR A 454 -2.72 -21.46 14.04
CA THR A 454 -2.48 -20.36 13.10
C THR A 454 -2.74 -20.78 11.65
N ALA A 455 -3.15 -19.83 10.80
CA ALA A 455 -3.49 -20.09 9.39
C ALA A 455 -2.30 -20.55 8.53
N ALA A 456 -1.08 -20.24 8.97
CA ALA A 456 0.17 -20.69 8.39
C ALA A 456 1.23 -20.79 9.51
N PRO A 457 2.22 -21.68 9.37
CA PRO A 457 3.23 -21.86 10.40
C PRO A 457 4.03 -20.57 10.61
N TYR A 458 4.55 -20.42 11.84
CA TYR A 458 5.43 -19.32 12.24
C TYR A 458 4.79 -17.91 12.29
N LEU A 459 3.47 -17.82 12.16
CA LEU A 459 2.76 -16.54 12.29
C LEU A 459 2.33 -16.27 13.73
N LEU A 460 2.40 -15.00 14.13
CA LEU A 460 1.88 -14.54 15.42
C LEU A 460 0.34 -14.72 15.44
N PRO A 461 -0.24 -15.44 16.42
CA PRO A 461 -1.69 -15.61 16.50
C PRO A 461 -2.42 -14.27 16.59
N ALA A 462 -3.62 -14.18 15.99
CA ALA A 462 -4.42 -12.95 16.02
C ALA A 462 -4.75 -12.46 17.44
N SER A 463 -4.87 -13.38 18.41
CA SER A 463 -5.11 -13.07 19.83
C SER A 463 -3.94 -12.31 20.49
N GLU A 464 -2.75 -12.37 19.91
CA GLU A 464 -1.56 -11.64 20.36
C GLU A 464 -1.25 -10.41 19.49
N GLN A 465 -2.19 -10.04 18.60
CA GLN A 465 -2.16 -8.83 17.80
C GLN A 465 -3.21 -7.83 18.30
N ALA A 466 -3.23 -6.61 17.76
CA ALA A 466 -4.08 -5.54 18.28
C ALA A 466 -5.42 -5.46 17.57
N ILE A 467 -6.52 -5.44 18.35
CA ILE A 467 -7.89 -5.29 17.85
C ILE A 467 -8.66 -4.36 18.79
N TYR A 468 -9.18 -3.26 18.25
CA TYR A 468 -10.11 -2.36 18.91
C TYR A 468 -11.51 -2.56 18.36
N GLU A 469 -12.48 -2.89 19.22
CA GLU A 469 -13.90 -2.87 18.89
C GLU A 469 -14.58 -1.85 19.80
N ARG A 470 -15.23 -0.84 19.22
CA ARG A 470 -15.78 0.29 19.97
C ARG A 470 -17.07 0.82 19.33
N ARG A 471 -17.73 1.76 20.03
CA ARG A 471 -18.91 2.50 19.54
C ARG A 471 -18.71 4.02 19.52
N ASP A 472 -17.56 4.51 20.01
CA ASP A 472 -17.11 5.90 19.88
C ASP A 472 -16.33 6.08 18.58
N TYR A 473 -15.01 5.96 18.58
CA TYR A 473 -14.20 6.07 17.37
C TYR A 473 -12.93 5.23 17.45
N VAL A 474 -12.39 4.94 16.27
CA VAL A 474 -11.02 4.48 16.07
C VAL A 474 -10.40 5.25 14.90
N ALA A 475 -9.11 5.55 15.00
CA ALA A 475 -8.37 6.29 14.00
C ALA A 475 -6.96 5.73 13.85
N ASN A 476 -6.45 5.66 12.62
CA ASN A 476 -5.04 5.35 12.38
C ASN A 476 -4.45 6.27 11.31
N SER A 477 -3.18 6.63 11.49
CA SER A 477 -2.38 7.42 10.56
C SER A 477 -0.95 6.88 10.43
N ASN A 478 -0.81 5.54 10.36
CA ASN A 478 0.40 4.72 10.19
C ASN A 478 1.34 4.60 11.38
N ASP A 479 1.11 5.37 12.44
CA ASP A 479 1.69 5.01 13.72
C ASP A 479 1.15 3.64 14.19
N ASN A 480 1.95 2.94 15.02
CA ASN A 480 1.59 1.61 15.51
C ASN A 480 0.31 1.61 16.36
N TYR A 481 -0.21 0.40 16.59
CA TYR A 481 -1.49 0.10 17.22
C TYR A 481 -1.79 0.78 18.57
N TRP A 482 -0.79 1.23 19.32
CA TRP A 482 -1.01 1.58 20.74
C TRP A 482 -1.94 2.78 20.96
N LEU A 483 -2.18 3.64 19.95
CA LEU A 483 -2.98 4.87 20.10
C LEU A 483 -3.98 5.06 18.95
N SER A 484 -4.88 4.09 18.77
CA SER A 484 -5.98 4.23 17.80
C SER A 484 -7.19 5.00 18.35
N ASN A 485 -7.26 5.16 19.68
CA ASN A 485 -8.21 6.02 20.38
C ASN A 485 -7.47 6.69 21.55
N ALA A 486 -7.51 8.02 21.63
CA ALA A 486 -6.71 8.78 22.59
C ALA A 486 -7.12 8.51 24.05
N ASN A 487 -8.39 8.16 24.28
CA ASN A 487 -8.95 7.90 25.60
C ASN A 487 -8.83 6.42 26.02
N ALA A 488 -8.28 5.57 25.15
CA ALA A 488 -8.10 4.15 25.43
C ALA A 488 -6.85 3.60 24.73
N PRO A 489 -5.62 3.97 25.16
CA PRO A 489 -4.40 3.36 24.64
C PRO A 489 -4.43 1.83 24.79
N TYR A 490 -3.89 1.11 23.81
CA TYR A 490 -3.80 -0.36 23.87
C TYR A 490 -2.79 -0.82 24.91
N ARG A 491 -2.90 -2.07 25.36
CA ARG A 491 -1.84 -2.74 26.13
C ARG A 491 -0.56 -2.89 25.32
N GLU A 492 0.59 -2.98 25.97
CA GLU A 492 1.85 -3.33 25.32
C GLU A 492 1.79 -4.76 24.75
N LEU A 493 2.23 -4.91 23.50
CA LEU A 493 2.38 -6.19 22.79
C LEU A 493 3.84 -6.39 22.37
N SER A 494 4.12 -7.49 21.66
CA SER A 494 5.45 -7.77 21.13
C SER A 494 6.02 -6.58 20.33
N PRO A 495 7.32 -6.27 20.46
CA PRO A 495 7.97 -5.18 19.71
C PRO A 495 7.95 -5.41 18.19
N ILE A 496 7.62 -6.62 17.73
CA ILE A 496 7.40 -6.89 16.29
C ILE A 496 6.22 -6.07 15.74
N LEU A 497 5.26 -5.66 16.58
CA LEU A 497 4.11 -4.84 16.20
C LEU A 497 4.40 -3.33 16.32
N GLY A 498 5.63 -2.94 16.69
CA GLY A 498 6.05 -1.56 16.87
C GLY A 498 6.15 -1.14 18.35
N PRO A 499 6.90 -0.05 18.64
CA PRO A 499 7.21 0.35 20.02
C PRO A 499 6.03 1.00 20.74
N TRP A 500 5.70 0.50 21.93
CA TRP A 500 4.66 1.05 22.79
C TRP A 500 5.14 2.31 23.54
N GLY A 501 4.22 3.23 23.86
CA GLY A 501 4.54 4.38 24.72
C GLY A 501 5.56 5.35 24.11
N THR A 502 5.59 5.48 22.79
CA THR A 502 6.51 6.37 22.07
C THR A 502 5.77 7.49 21.35
N THR A 503 6.48 8.58 21.06
CA THR A 503 5.97 9.74 20.31
C THR A 503 5.17 9.31 19.08
N ARG A 504 4.10 10.05 18.78
CA ARG A 504 3.33 9.92 17.55
C ARG A 504 3.74 10.97 16.53
N THR A 505 3.67 10.62 15.26
CA THR A 505 3.88 11.57 14.17
C THR A 505 2.91 12.75 14.29
N LEU A 506 3.27 13.91 13.75
CA LEU A 506 2.36 15.07 13.74
C LEU A 506 1.05 14.76 13.01
N ARG A 507 1.04 13.84 12.04
CA ARG A 507 -0.17 13.43 11.33
C ARG A 507 -1.13 12.63 12.22
N THR A 508 -0.63 11.63 12.94
CA THR A 508 -1.44 10.90 13.94
C THR A 508 -1.97 11.83 15.03
N ARG A 509 -1.11 12.72 15.57
CA ARG A 509 -1.53 13.72 16.55
C ARG A 509 -2.61 14.63 15.98
N SER A 510 -2.44 15.12 14.75
CA SER A 510 -3.44 15.97 14.10
C SER A 510 -4.77 15.25 13.94
N GLY A 511 -4.79 13.97 13.57
CA GLY A 511 -6.03 13.21 13.43
C GLY A 511 -6.78 13.12 14.77
N LEU A 512 -6.05 12.79 15.85
CA LEU A 512 -6.63 12.69 17.19
C LEU A 512 -7.08 14.06 17.75
N VAL A 513 -6.31 15.12 17.52
CA VAL A 513 -6.68 16.50 17.91
C VAL A 513 -7.94 16.96 17.19
N GLU A 514 -8.05 16.71 15.88
CA GLU A 514 -9.23 17.11 15.11
C GLU A 514 -10.48 16.32 15.51
N ILE A 515 -10.33 15.02 15.81
CA ILE A 515 -11.43 14.21 16.35
C ILE A 515 -11.84 14.73 17.74
N ASP A 516 -10.90 15.00 18.64
CA ASP A 516 -11.20 15.55 19.97
C ASP A 516 -11.96 16.89 19.86
N ARG A 517 -11.46 17.82 19.03
CA ARG A 517 -12.14 19.10 18.76
C ARG A 517 -13.54 18.90 18.20
N ARG A 518 -13.76 17.89 17.36
CA ARG A 518 -15.10 17.56 16.84
C ARG A 518 -16.02 17.08 17.95
N LEU A 519 -15.58 16.12 18.75
CA LEU A 519 -16.40 15.50 19.81
C LEU A 519 -16.67 16.45 20.99
N THR A 520 -15.81 17.44 21.19
CA THR A 520 -15.97 18.51 22.20
C THR A 520 -16.67 19.75 21.64
N GLY A 521 -16.93 19.83 20.34
CA GLY A 521 -17.61 20.97 19.70
C GLY A 521 -16.74 22.24 19.59
N THR A 522 -15.41 22.09 19.61
CA THR A 522 -14.45 23.21 19.54
C THR A 522 -13.76 23.33 18.18
N ASP A 523 -14.19 22.57 17.18
CA ASP A 523 -13.67 22.64 15.80
C ASP A 523 -14.33 23.75 14.95
N GLY A 524 -15.36 24.43 15.49
CA GLY A 524 -16.12 25.47 14.82
C GLY A 524 -17.22 24.96 13.88
N LEU A 525 -17.51 23.65 13.88
CA LEU A 525 -18.60 23.05 13.11
C LEU A 525 -19.86 22.91 13.98
N PRO A 526 -21.08 22.87 13.39
CA PRO A 526 -22.32 22.71 14.15
C PRO A 526 -22.35 21.44 15.00
N GLY A 527 -22.89 21.53 16.22
CA GLY A 527 -22.99 20.41 17.16
C GLY A 527 -21.63 19.85 17.56
N ASN A 528 -21.59 18.59 17.98
CA ASN A 528 -20.38 17.86 18.38
C ASN A 528 -20.37 16.39 17.92
N LYS A 529 -21.21 16.08 16.94
CA LYS A 529 -21.36 14.74 16.38
C LYS A 529 -20.86 14.70 14.94
N VAL A 530 -20.61 13.48 14.46
CA VAL A 530 -20.15 13.22 13.10
C VAL A 530 -21.31 12.71 12.23
N ASP A 531 -21.48 13.32 11.08
CA ASP A 531 -22.23 12.77 9.96
C ASP A 531 -21.31 12.72 8.72
N GLN A 532 -21.86 12.31 7.58
CA GLN A 532 -21.10 12.23 6.33
C GLN A 532 -20.50 13.58 5.92
N GLY A 533 -21.27 14.67 5.93
CA GLY A 533 -20.80 15.98 5.48
C GLY A 533 -19.74 16.59 6.41
N ILE A 534 -19.86 16.35 7.72
CA ILE A 534 -18.84 16.71 8.70
C ILE A 534 -17.55 15.92 8.46
N ALA A 535 -17.64 14.60 8.23
CA ALA A 535 -16.48 13.77 7.94
C ALA A 535 -15.77 14.19 6.64
N GLU A 536 -16.51 14.53 5.59
CA GLU A 536 -15.98 15.12 4.35
C GLU A 536 -15.27 16.46 4.58
N THR A 537 -15.82 17.31 5.44
CA THR A 537 -15.22 18.59 5.82
C THR A 537 -13.91 18.38 6.58
N MET A 538 -13.89 17.42 7.51
CA MET A 538 -12.69 17.09 8.30
C MET A 538 -11.55 16.57 7.43
N VAL A 539 -11.82 15.62 6.52
CA VAL A 539 -10.76 15.03 5.68
C VAL A 539 -10.13 16.06 4.72
N PHE A 540 -10.88 17.04 4.23
CA PHE A 540 -10.38 18.12 3.38
C PHE A 540 -10.17 19.45 4.10
N ALA A 541 -10.06 19.45 5.43
CA ALA A 541 -9.77 20.66 6.20
C ALA A 541 -8.38 21.25 5.88
N ASN A 542 -7.43 20.42 5.44
CA ASN A 542 -6.08 20.82 5.04
C ASN A 542 -5.32 21.64 6.11
N LYS A 543 -5.62 21.45 7.40
CA LYS A 543 -4.94 22.14 8.51
C LYS A 543 -3.52 21.61 8.69
N SER A 544 -2.59 22.47 9.10
CA SER A 544 -1.24 22.09 9.52
C SER A 544 -1.09 22.19 11.03
N LEU A 545 -0.98 21.06 11.72
CA LEU A 545 -0.67 21.03 13.15
C LEU A 545 0.70 21.65 13.44
N ALA A 546 1.69 21.44 12.57
CA ALA A 546 2.98 22.13 12.69
C ALA A 546 2.81 23.65 12.66
N GLY A 547 2.01 24.17 11.72
CA GLY A 547 1.67 25.59 11.65
C GLY A 547 1.02 26.10 12.93
N GLU A 548 0.05 25.36 13.49
CA GLU A 548 -0.61 25.70 14.76
C GLU A 548 0.38 25.78 15.94
N LEU A 549 1.35 24.86 16.01
CA LEU A 549 2.30 24.78 17.14
C LEU A 549 3.43 25.82 17.06
N VAL A 550 3.77 26.30 15.86
CA VAL A 550 5.07 26.95 15.59
C VAL A 550 4.93 28.40 15.15
N ILE A 551 3.90 28.74 14.37
CA ILE A 551 3.90 29.99 13.62
C ILE A 551 3.91 31.23 14.51
N ASP A 552 3.15 31.23 15.62
CA ASP A 552 3.04 32.40 16.50
C ASP A 552 4.38 32.74 17.18
N LYS A 553 5.10 31.71 17.64
CA LYS A 553 6.44 31.86 18.24
C LYS A 553 7.49 32.25 17.20
N LEU A 554 7.40 31.70 15.99
CA LEU A 554 8.28 32.06 14.89
C LEU A 554 8.08 33.52 14.46
N LEU A 555 6.83 33.99 14.36
CA LEU A 555 6.50 35.38 14.01
C LEU A 555 7.03 36.37 15.05
N ALA A 556 6.92 36.05 16.34
CA ALA A 556 7.53 36.84 17.41
C ALA A 556 9.06 36.91 17.29
N LEU A 557 9.70 35.78 16.93
CA LEU A 557 11.15 35.70 16.75
C LEU A 557 11.66 36.48 15.53
N CYS A 558 10.90 36.52 14.43
CA CYS A 558 11.31 37.18 13.18
C CYS A 558 10.89 38.64 13.05
N ALA A 559 10.11 39.19 13.99
CA ALA A 559 9.54 40.53 13.90
C ALA A 559 10.58 41.64 13.65
N ASP A 560 11.73 41.60 14.33
CA ASP A 560 12.78 42.62 14.26
C ASP A 560 13.98 42.20 13.37
N LYS A 561 13.81 41.15 12.56
CA LYS A 561 14.90 40.58 11.75
C LYS A 561 14.79 41.05 10.30
N ALA A 562 15.54 42.10 9.97
CA ALA A 562 15.50 42.75 8.66
C ALA A 562 15.80 41.80 7.48
N ASP A 563 16.66 40.80 7.70
CA ASP A 563 17.09 39.81 6.71
C ASP A 563 16.02 38.78 6.34
N VAL A 564 14.99 38.61 7.19
CA VAL A 564 13.84 37.71 6.94
C VAL A 564 12.49 38.43 6.98
N ALA A 565 12.46 39.76 6.97
CA ALA A 565 11.24 40.55 7.12
C ALA A 565 10.15 40.18 6.09
N ALA A 566 10.52 39.98 4.82
CA ALA A 566 9.59 39.57 3.77
C ALA A 566 9.02 38.16 3.98
N ALA A 567 9.86 37.22 4.43
CA ALA A 567 9.43 35.86 4.76
C ALA A 567 8.51 35.85 5.99
N CYS A 568 8.84 36.65 7.01
CA CYS A 568 8.02 36.85 8.20
C CYS A 568 6.64 37.43 7.84
N ALA A 569 6.59 38.42 6.93
CA ALA A 569 5.35 39.00 6.44
C ALA A 569 4.48 38.01 5.65
N ALA A 570 5.08 37.20 4.77
CA ALA A 570 4.36 36.15 4.04
C ALA A 570 3.76 35.10 4.99
N LEU A 571 4.52 34.64 5.98
CA LEU A 571 4.04 33.70 6.99
C LEU A 571 2.97 34.29 7.91
N LYS A 572 2.99 35.61 8.18
CA LYS A 572 1.94 36.29 8.94
C LYS A 572 0.60 36.27 8.21
N GLY A 573 0.62 36.29 6.87
CA GLY A 573 -0.58 36.20 6.03
C GLY A 573 -1.09 34.76 5.82
N TRP A 574 -0.32 33.74 6.20
CA TRP A 574 -0.70 32.35 6.00
C TRP A 574 -1.82 31.91 6.95
N ASP A 575 -2.83 31.24 6.40
CA ASP A 575 -4.02 30.76 7.11
C ASP A 575 -3.80 29.44 7.88
N ARG A 576 -2.55 28.95 7.94
CA ARG A 576 -2.14 27.66 8.52
C ARG A 576 -2.73 26.44 7.80
N ARG A 577 -3.15 26.60 6.54
CA ARG A 577 -3.71 25.53 5.71
C ARG A 577 -2.98 25.37 4.37
N VAL A 578 -3.32 24.29 3.67
CA VAL A 578 -2.81 23.97 2.31
C VAL A 578 -3.96 23.80 1.32
N ASN A 579 -4.92 24.71 1.36
CA ASN A 579 -5.92 24.90 0.30
C ASN A 579 -5.28 25.54 -0.94
N VAL A 580 -5.87 25.36 -2.12
CA VAL A 580 -5.33 25.91 -3.39
C VAL A 580 -5.11 27.43 -3.38
N ASP A 581 -5.83 28.16 -2.53
CA ASP A 581 -5.77 29.60 -2.34
C ASP A 581 -4.88 30.05 -1.16
N SER A 582 -4.35 29.12 -0.37
CA SER A 582 -3.50 29.45 0.78
C SER A 582 -2.21 30.11 0.32
N GLN A 583 -1.87 31.26 0.90
CA GLN A 583 -0.66 32.01 0.59
C GLN A 583 0.40 31.77 1.66
N GLY A 584 1.67 31.63 1.27
CA GLY A 584 2.79 31.40 2.20
C GLY A 584 2.95 29.94 2.67
N ALA A 585 2.05 29.03 2.27
CA ALA A 585 2.10 27.63 2.64
C ALA A 585 3.38 26.91 2.20
N TYR A 586 3.87 27.20 0.98
CA TYR A 586 5.09 26.58 0.47
C TYR A 586 6.36 27.08 1.19
N LEU A 587 6.38 28.37 1.57
CA LEU A 587 7.45 28.91 2.42
C LEU A 587 7.50 28.18 3.77
N PHE A 588 6.34 28.01 4.42
CA PHE A 588 6.27 27.28 5.68
C PHE A 588 6.70 25.81 5.52
N HIS A 589 6.28 25.15 4.44
CA HIS A 589 6.71 23.80 4.12
C HIS A 589 8.25 23.70 4.02
N GLN A 590 8.88 24.54 3.19
CA GLN A 590 10.34 24.54 3.01
C GLN A 590 11.11 24.87 4.30
N PHE A 591 10.52 25.67 5.19
CA PHE A 591 11.03 25.91 6.53
C PHE A 591 10.90 24.67 7.42
N TRP A 592 9.69 24.12 7.56
CA TRP A 592 9.37 23.12 8.57
C TRP A 592 10.09 21.78 8.33
N ILE A 593 10.16 21.33 7.07
CA ILE A 593 10.82 20.05 6.74
C ILE A 593 12.29 20.01 7.20
N LYS A 594 12.93 21.17 7.34
CA LYS A 594 14.28 21.34 7.89
C LYS A 594 14.24 21.62 9.39
N ALA A 595 13.41 22.57 9.82
CA ALA A 595 13.35 23.04 11.20
C ALA A 595 12.98 21.94 12.21
N GLN A 596 12.06 21.03 11.85
CA GLN A 596 11.63 19.92 12.72
C GLN A 596 12.78 19.01 13.17
N ASN A 597 13.90 19.00 12.42
CA ASN A 597 15.07 18.19 12.71
C ASN A 597 16.09 18.89 13.63
N ILE A 598 15.82 20.12 14.09
CA ILE A 598 16.68 20.83 15.04
C ILE A 598 16.61 20.12 16.40
N PRO A 599 17.72 19.59 16.94
CA PRO A 599 17.70 18.93 18.25
C PRO A 599 17.28 19.89 19.36
N GLY A 600 16.36 19.45 20.21
CA GLY A 600 15.88 20.24 21.35
C GLY A 600 14.88 21.35 20.99
N ILE A 601 14.29 21.32 19.79
CA ILE A 601 13.32 22.33 19.32
C ILE A 601 12.07 22.49 20.20
N TRP A 602 11.75 21.48 21.02
CA TRP A 602 10.59 21.47 21.92
C TRP A 602 11.02 21.62 23.38
N ALA A 603 10.46 22.60 24.08
CA ALA A 603 10.64 22.79 25.51
C ALA A 603 9.90 21.71 26.31
N THR A 604 8.68 21.39 25.88
CA THR A 604 7.89 20.30 26.46
C THR A 604 8.20 19.00 25.73
N LYS A 605 8.84 18.08 26.46
CA LYS A 605 9.22 16.75 25.96
C LYS A 605 7.98 15.87 25.79
N PHE A 606 8.13 14.78 25.04
CA PHE A 606 7.12 13.74 24.94
C PHE A 606 6.79 13.16 26.32
N ASP A 607 5.50 13.00 26.59
CA ASP A 607 4.93 12.38 27.77
C ASP A 607 3.92 11.29 27.33
N PRO A 608 4.13 10.00 27.65
CA PRO A 608 3.19 8.94 27.31
C PRO A 608 1.80 9.10 27.98
N ALA A 609 1.67 9.92 29.03
CA ALA A 609 0.38 10.29 29.62
C ALA A 609 -0.36 11.40 28.85
N ASP A 610 0.35 12.15 28.00
CA ASP A 610 -0.20 13.14 27.07
C ASP A 610 0.39 12.95 25.65
N PRO A 611 0.12 11.79 25.01
CA PRO A 611 0.79 11.43 23.76
C PRO A 611 0.25 12.20 22.56
N VAL A 612 -0.89 12.86 22.71
CA VAL A 612 -1.53 13.66 21.66
C VAL A 612 -0.97 15.08 21.64
N HIS A 613 -0.75 15.70 22.82
CA HIS A 613 -0.33 17.10 22.88
C HIS A 613 1.17 17.28 23.17
N THR A 614 1.97 16.21 23.25
CA THR A 614 3.44 16.28 23.37
C THR A 614 4.18 15.57 22.22
N PRO A 615 5.41 15.99 21.88
CA PRO A 615 6.11 17.19 22.34
C PRO A 615 5.51 18.48 21.75
N ARG A 616 5.77 19.62 22.41
CA ARG A 616 5.26 20.95 22.03
C ARG A 616 6.12 22.08 22.61
N ASP A 617 5.64 23.31 22.49
CA ASP A 617 6.26 24.54 22.99
C ASP A 617 7.61 24.83 22.32
N LEU A 618 7.57 25.52 21.18
CA LEU A 618 8.73 25.86 20.37
C LEU A 618 9.74 26.70 21.16
N VAL A 619 11.00 26.24 21.22
CA VAL A 619 12.12 27.00 21.77
C VAL A 619 12.58 28.05 20.76
N THR A 620 12.64 29.32 21.16
CA THR A 620 12.99 30.44 20.27
C THR A 620 14.18 31.28 20.76
N ASP A 621 14.83 30.89 21.85
CA ASP A 621 15.98 31.60 22.41
C ASP A 621 17.32 30.95 22.03
N GLY A 622 18.40 31.68 22.31
CA GLY A 622 19.78 31.25 22.11
C GLY A 622 20.06 30.66 20.72
N ALA A 623 20.88 29.61 20.70
CA ALA A 623 21.33 28.95 19.47
C ALA A 623 20.18 28.27 18.68
N ILE A 624 19.08 27.90 19.32
CA ILE A 624 17.91 27.33 18.63
C ILE A 624 17.18 28.44 17.87
N GLY A 625 16.92 29.58 18.51
CA GLY A 625 16.35 30.76 17.86
C GLY A 625 17.14 31.21 16.64
N GLU A 626 18.47 31.29 16.76
CA GLU A 626 19.36 31.61 15.63
C GLU A 626 19.24 30.61 14.47
N LYS A 627 19.17 29.31 14.77
CA LYS A 627 18.98 28.26 13.76
C LYS A 627 17.60 28.35 13.08
N LEU A 628 16.55 28.71 13.81
CA LEU A 628 15.21 28.88 13.25
C LEU A 628 15.19 30.04 12.24
N ILE A 629 15.78 31.18 12.58
CA ILE A 629 15.90 32.32 11.66
C ILE A 629 16.76 31.97 10.44
N ALA A 630 17.90 31.31 10.63
CA ALA A 630 18.74 30.85 9.53
C ALA A 630 18.00 29.87 8.61
N THR A 631 17.17 28.98 9.17
CA THR A 631 16.35 28.03 8.41
C THR A 631 15.25 28.74 7.63
N LEU A 632 14.59 29.75 8.22
CA LEU A 632 13.60 30.58 7.53
C LEU A 632 14.23 31.34 6.36
N LYS A 633 15.41 31.93 6.57
CA LYS A 633 16.19 32.56 5.51
C LYS A 633 16.52 31.58 4.38
N ALA A 634 17.01 30.38 4.71
CA ALA A 634 17.35 29.37 3.72
C ALA A 634 16.12 28.88 2.92
N ALA A 635 14.93 28.86 3.55
CA ALA A 635 13.67 28.57 2.86
C ALA A 635 13.30 29.70 1.87
N ALA A 636 13.39 30.96 2.30
CA ALA A 636 13.15 32.11 1.42
C ALA A 636 14.13 32.17 0.23
N ASP A 637 15.42 31.91 0.49
CA ASP A 637 16.45 31.85 -0.55
C ASP A 637 16.19 30.69 -1.54
N GLN A 638 15.60 29.58 -1.08
CA GLN A 638 15.22 28.46 -1.95
C GLN A 638 14.06 28.85 -2.87
N LEU A 639 13.01 29.49 -2.34
CA LEU A 639 11.89 29.97 -3.15
C LEU A 639 12.35 30.98 -4.21
N ALA A 640 13.27 31.88 -3.83
CA ALA A 640 13.87 32.82 -4.78
C ALA A 640 14.61 32.11 -5.93
N LYS A 641 15.38 31.05 -5.65
CA LYS A 641 16.03 30.24 -6.69
C LYS A 641 15.05 29.51 -7.60
N GLU A 642 13.90 29.12 -7.06
CA GLU A 642 12.82 28.45 -7.79
C GLU A 642 11.94 29.45 -8.57
N ASN A 643 12.18 30.76 -8.43
CA ASN A 643 11.33 31.84 -8.94
C ASN A 643 9.88 31.75 -8.44
N ILE A 644 9.71 31.37 -7.16
CA ILE A 644 8.42 31.28 -6.49
C ILE A 644 8.33 32.42 -5.47
N ALA A 645 7.23 33.20 -5.51
CA ALA A 645 6.98 34.25 -4.53
C ALA A 645 6.82 33.67 -3.12
N LEU A 646 7.28 34.40 -2.10
CA LEU A 646 7.23 33.94 -0.70
C LEU A 646 5.79 33.70 -0.21
N ASP A 647 4.84 34.45 -0.75
CA ASP A 647 3.40 34.40 -0.50
C ASP A 647 2.62 33.76 -1.66
N ALA A 648 3.29 33.02 -2.55
CA ALA A 648 2.63 32.35 -3.67
C ALA A 648 1.43 31.50 -3.20
N ARG A 649 0.35 31.51 -3.98
CA ARG A 649 -0.81 30.66 -3.73
C ARG A 649 -0.41 29.20 -3.91
N TRP A 650 -0.84 28.35 -2.99
CA TRP A 650 -0.48 26.93 -3.01
C TRP A 650 -0.82 26.24 -4.34
N GLY A 651 -1.98 26.53 -4.92
CA GLY A 651 -2.41 25.94 -6.20
C GLY A 651 -1.60 26.38 -7.41
N ASP A 652 -0.88 27.51 -7.31
CA ASP A 652 0.07 27.94 -8.34
C ASP A 652 1.39 27.16 -8.21
N VAL A 653 1.70 26.64 -7.02
CA VAL A 653 2.94 25.89 -6.73
C VAL A 653 2.75 24.38 -6.87
N GLN A 654 1.72 23.80 -6.25
CA GLN A 654 1.42 22.37 -6.30
C GLN A 654 0.29 22.07 -7.27
N PHE A 655 0.57 21.29 -8.30
CA PHE A 655 -0.37 20.96 -9.36
C PHE A 655 -0.13 19.57 -9.94
N ALA A 656 -1.15 19.01 -10.58
CA ALA A 656 -1.04 17.80 -11.39
C ALA A 656 -1.24 18.14 -12.86
N GLN A 657 -0.34 17.65 -13.72
CA GLN A 657 -0.50 17.76 -15.16
C GLN A 657 -1.42 16.63 -15.66
N ARG A 658 -2.46 16.99 -16.43
CA ARG A 658 -3.36 16.05 -17.12
C ARG A 658 -3.60 16.53 -18.55
N GLY A 659 -2.93 15.88 -19.51
CA GLY A 659 -2.88 16.38 -20.89
C GLY A 659 -2.21 17.74 -20.89
N ASP A 660 -2.87 18.74 -21.48
CA ASP A 660 -2.40 20.13 -21.48
C ASP A 660 -2.86 20.92 -20.24
N GLN A 661 -3.69 20.34 -19.37
CA GLN A 661 -4.23 21.03 -18.20
C GLN A 661 -3.30 20.93 -16.99
N ARG A 662 -3.00 22.08 -16.39
CA ARG A 662 -2.37 22.23 -15.08
C ARG A 662 -3.45 22.37 -14.01
N ILE A 663 -3.71 21.31 -13.25
CA ILE A 663 -4.78 21.28 -12.24
C ILE A 663 -4.17 21.53 -10.85
N ALA A 664 -4.57 22.61 -10.18
CA ALA A 664 -4.12 22.93 -8.82
C ALA A 664 -4.52 21.83 -7.82
N ILE A 665 -3.61 21.41 -6.93
CA ILE A 665 -3.88 20.34 -5.97
C ILE A 665 -3.71 20.84 -4.53
N HIS A 666 -4.76 20.71 -3.72
CA HIS A 666 -4.71 20.99 -2.29
C HIS A 666 -4.17 19.80 -1.48
N GLY A 667 -3.92 20.02 -0.18
CA GLY A 667 -3.20 19.04 0.64
C GLY A 667 -1.68 19.24 0.54
N GLY A 668 -0.93 18.58 1.40
CA GLY A 668 0.51 18.80 1.53
C GLY A 668 1.18 17.73 2.38
N ASP A 669 2.46 17.89 2.68
CA ASP A 669 3.26 16.86 3.32
C ASP A 669 2.74 16.52 4.74
N GLY A 670 2.59 15.24 5.04
CA GLY A 670 2.14 14.74 6.34
C GLY A 670 3.09 15.09 7.50
N GLN A 671 4.36 15.42 7.23
CA GLN A 671 5.31 15.92 8.23
C GLN A 671 4.87 17.25 8.86
N LEU A 672 3.98 18.00 8.21
CA LEU A 672 3.38 19.22 8.77
C LEU A 672 2.14 18.94 9.62
N GLY A 673 1.81 17.66 9.84
CA GLY A 673 0.55 17.23 10.46
C GLY A 673 -0.66 17.38 9.55
N ILE A 674 -0.46 17.50 8.23
CA ILE A 674 -1.56 17.62 7.28
C ILE A 674 -2.18 16.23 7.06
N LEU A 675 -3.51 16.13 7.19
CA LEU A 675 -4.24 14.87 7.05
C LEU A 675 -4.44 14.50 5.57
N ASN A 676 -4.89 15.43 4.73
CA ASN A 676 -4.94 15.23 3.28
C ASN A 676 -3.54 15.31 2.67
N VAL A 677 -2.80 14.20 2.75
CA VAL A 677 -1.38 14.16 2.40
C VAL A 677 -1.16 14.29 0.91
N GLN A 678 -0.14 15.06 0.53
CA GLN A 678 0.49 15.05 -0.78
C GLN A 678 2.01 15.02 -0.60
N ILE A 679 2.67 14.09 -1.28
CA ILE A 679 4.12 14.03 -1.42
C ILE A 679 4.43 14.37 -2.87
N ALA A 680 5.09 15.52 -3.04
CA ALA A 680 5.32 16.11 -4.34
C ALA A 680 6.81 16.16 -4.68
N THR A 681 7.13 16.00 -5.96
CA THR A 681 8.49 16.17 -6.48
C THR A 681 8.63 17.50 -7.22
N PRO A 682 9.80 18.16 -7.16
CA PRO A 682 10.05 19.36 -7.94
C PRO A 682 9.85 19.15 -9.44
N VAL A 683 9.23 20.14 -10.08
CA VAL A 683 9.08 20.27 -11.53
C VAL A 683 9.39 21.72 -11.91
N PRO A 684 9.61 22.06 -13.19
CA PRO A 684 9.71 23.45 -13.58
C PRO A 684 8.50 24.24 -13.07
N THR A 685 8.73 25.36 -12.38
CA THR A 685 7.69 26.27 -11.85
C THR A 685 6.79 25.68 -10.74
N GLY A 686 7.24 24.69 -9.98
CA GLY A 686 6.51 24.21 -8.79
C GLY A 686 6.83 22.76 -8.40
N VAL A 687 5.82 22.07 -7.88
CA VAL A 687 5.90 20.68 -7.44
C VAL A 687 4.68 19.89 -7.94
N THR A 688 4.85 18.61 -8.27
CA THR A 688 3.75 17.71 -8.66
C THR A 688 3.60 16.56 -7.66
N PRO A 689 2.37 16.26 -7.18
CA PRO A 689 2.13 15.06 -6.39
C PRO A 689 2.52 13.80 -7.16
N VAL A 690 3.30 12.93 -6.51
CA VAL A 690 3.67 11.60 -7.03
C VAL A 690 3.14 10.47 -6.14
N HIS A 691 2.79 10.81 -4.90
CA HIS A 691 2.25 9.94 -3.87
C HIS A 691 1.38 10.81 -2.94
N GLY A 692 0.36 10.25 -2.31
CA GLY A 692 -0.53 11.04 -1.46
C GLY A 692 -1.94 10.50 -1.51
N SER A 693 -2.89 11.31 -1.05
CA SER A 693 -4.32 11.02 -1.12
C SER A 693 -4.69 10.55 -2.51
N SER A 694 -5.22 9.33 -2.54
CA SER A 694 -5.43 8.55 -3.76
C SER A 694 -6.92 8.28 -3.96
N TYR A 695 -7.42 7.13 -3.51
CA TYR A 695 -8.85 6.94 -3.29
C TYR A 695 -9.22 7.55 -1.94
N ILE A 696 -10.22 8.41 -1.90
CA ILE A 696 -10.82 8.89 -0.66
C ILE A 696 -12.29 8.50 -0.67
N GLN A 697 -12.78 7.91 0.43
CA GLN A 697 -14.19 7.59 0.62
C GLN A 697 -14.69 8.08 1.97
N VAL A 698 -15.92 8.55 2.01
CA VAL A 698 -16.71 8.72 3.22
C VAL A 698 -17.99 7.91 3.05
N VAL A 699 -18.20 6.94 3.94
CA VAL A 699 -19.32 6.01 3.85
C VAL A 699 -20.12 6.04 5.15
N THR A 700 -21.44 6.20 5.04
CA THR A 700 -22.40 5.98 6.12
C THR A 700 -23.55 5.11 5.61
N PHE A 701 -24.59 4.90 6.42
CA PHE A 701 -25.69 3.98 6.10
C PHE A 701 -27.04 4.67 6.31
N GLY A 702 -27.87 4.73 5.26
CA GLY A 702 -29.28 5.09 5.33
C GLY A 702 -30.19 3.86 5.41
N ASP A 703 -31.50 4.04 5.58
CA ASP A 703 -32.46 2.93 5.72
C ASP A 703 -32.43 1.96 4.53
N THR A 704 -32.13 2.48 3.35
CA THR A 704 -32.11 1.75 2.08
C THR A 704 -30.75 1.16 1.72
N GLY A 705 -29.68 1.42 2.49
CA GLY A 705 -28.34 0.92 2.19
C GLY A 705 -27.22 1.92 2.46
N PRO A 706 -26.03 1.69 1.90
CA PRO A 706 -24.87 2.56 2.10
C PRO A 706 -25.06 3.88 1.35
N GLN A 707 -24.57 4.96 1.95
CA GLN A 707 -24.40 6.27 1.32
C GLN A 707 -22.90 6.51 1.26
N ALA A 708 -22.35 6.52 0.05
CA ALA A 708 -20.92 6.60 -0.17
C ALA A 708 -20.58 7.73 -1.12
N ASP A 709 -19.77 8.64 -0.64
CA ASP A 709 -19.16 9.71 -1.42
C ASP A 709 -17.66 9.42 -1.52
N ALA A 710 -17.13 9.44 -2.75
CA ALA A 710 -15.72 9.13 -2.98
C ALA A 710 -15.10 9.96 -4.10
N VAL A 711 -13.78 10.02 -4.11
CA VAL A 711 -13.02 10.61 -5.21
C VAL A 711 -11.70 9.86 -5.40
N LEU A 712 -11.34 9.61 -6.65
CA LEU A 712 -10.06 9.07 -7.07
C LEU A 712 -9.20 10.22 -7.61
N SER A 713 -8.26 10.71 -6.80
CA SER A 713 -7.52 11.96 -7.03
C SER A 713 -6.83 12.04 -8.39
N TYR A 714 -6.45 10.91 -8.96
CA TYR A 714 -5.78 10.81 -10.25
C TYR A 714 -6.62 10.18 -11.37
N SER A 715 -7.93 10.01 -11.13
CA SER A 715 -8.92 9.53 -12.11
C SER A 715 -8.74 8.07 -12.54
N GLN A 716 -9.75 7.53 -13.22
CA GLN A 716 -9.96 6.09 -13.43
C GLN A 716 -8.97 5.46 -14.42
N SER A 717 -8.53 6.22 -15.43
CA SER A 717 -7.68 5.72 -16.51
C SER A 717 -6.27 6.32 -16.49
N THR A 718 -5.30 5.52 -16.91
CA THR A 718 -3.92 5.95 -17.18
C THR A 718 -3.70 6.40 -18.61
N ASN A 719 -4.66 6.16 -19.52
CA ASN A 719 -4.56 6.52 -20.93
C ASN A 719 -4.87 8.02 -21.12
N PRO A 720 -3.92 8.86 -21.60
CA PRO A 720 -4.17 10.28 -21.83
C PRO A 720 -5.30 10.60 -22.82
N ALA A 721 -5.66 9.65 -23.69
CA ALA A 721 -6.78 9.78 -24.62
C ALA A 721 -8.15 9.43 -24.00
N SER A 722 -8.18 8.90 -22.77
CA SER A 722 -9.42 8.57 -22.08
C SER A 722 -10.09 9.84 -21.54
N PRO A 723 -11.43 9.98 -21.65
CA PRO A 723 -12.15 11.04 -20.95
C PRO A 723 -11.98 10.96 -19.42
N HIS A 724 -11.63 9.79 -18.89
CA HIS A 724 -11.45 9.53 -17.47
C HIS A 724 -9.98 9.61 -17.00
N PHE A 725 -9.15 10.35 -17.74
CA PHE A 725 -7.74 10.59 -17.41
C PHE A 725 -7.54 11.69 -16.36
N GLY A 726 -8.44 12.69 -16.32
CA GLY A 726 -8.29 13.87 -15.46
C GLY A 726 -9.59 14.41 -14.85
N ASP A 727 -10.74 13.82 -15.15
CA ASP A 727 -12.07 14.28 -14.74
C ASP A 727 -12.26 14.30 -13.21
N GLN A 728 -11.92 13.23 -12.50
CA GLN A 728 -11.95 13.22 -11.03
C GLN A 728 -10.79 14.02 -10.41
N THR A 729 -9.70 14.25 -11.14
CA THR A 729 -8.61 15.13 -10.67
C THR A 729 -9.12 16.57 -10.53
N LEU A 730 -10.00 17.02 -11.44
CA LEU A 730 -10.69 18.32 -11.36
C LEU A 730 -11.69 18.38 -10.20
N LEU A 731 -12.40 17.28 -9.90
CA LEU A 731 -13.25 17.20 -8.72
C LEU A 731 -12.44 17.30 -7.43
N TYR A 732 -11.38 16.52 -7.34
CA TYR A 732 -10.48 16.51 -6.19
C TYR A 732 -9.90 17.91 -5.95
N SER A 733 -9.38 18.57 -6.98
CA SER A 733 -8.92 19.96 -6.93
C SER A 733 -9.96 20.92 -6.30
N ALA A 734 -11.23 20.72 -6.64
CA ALA A 734 -12.35 21.52 -6.16
C ALA A 734 -12.99 21.01 -4.85
N LYS A 735 -12.40 19.99 -4.18
CA LYS A 735 -12.97 19.32 -3.00
C LYS A 735 -14.40 18.79 -3.21
N ARG A 736 -14.70 18.34 -4.42
CA ARG A 736 -16.00 17.76 -4.78
C ARG A 736 -15.94 16.24 -4.76
N TRP A 737 -17.07 15.64 -4.43
CA TRP A 737 -17.21 14.20 -4.29
C TRP A 737 -18.06 13.61 -5.40
N VAL A 738 -17.84 12.32 -5.70
CA VAL A 738 -18.70 11.49 -6.54
C VAL A 738 -19.61 10.68 -5.61
N ARG A 739 -20.92 10.87 -5.74
CA ARG A 739 -21.90 9.98 -5.12
C ARG A 739 -21.86 8.65 -5.84
N LEU A 740 -21.42 7.60 -5.14
CA LEU A 740 -21.26 6.27 -5.72
C LEU A 740 -22.61 5.55 -5.80
N PRO A 741 -23.14 5.25 -7.01
CA PRO A 741 -24.39 4.52 -7.14
C PRO A 741 -24.21 3.06 -6.73
N PHE A 742 -24.98 2.57 -5.76
CA PHE A 742 -24.83 1.21 -5.24
C PHE A 742 -25.99 0.32 -5.65
N THR A 743 -27.23 0.77 -5.46
CA THR A 743 -28.41 -0.04 -5.80
C THR A 743 -28.60 -0.14 -7.32
N PRO A 744 -29.29 -1.18 -7.84
CA PRO A 744 -29.61 -1.27 -9.26
C PRO A 744 -30.32 -0.04 -9.84
N ALA A 745 -31.16 0.62 -9.03
CA ALA A 745 -31.87 1.83 -9.44
C ALA A 745 -30.93 3.03 -9.57
N GLU A 746 -30.01 3.22 -8.61
CA GLU A 746 -29.00 4.28 -8.67
C GLU A 746 -28.04 4.05 -9.85
N ILE A 747 -27.61 2.80 -10.07
CA ILE A 747 -26.74 2.44 -11.19
C ILE A 747 -27.42 2.73 -12.53
N ALA A 748 -28.71 2.37 -12.67
CA ALA A 748 -29.47 2.64 -13.88
C ALA A 748 -29.67 4.15 -14.11
N ALA A 749 -29.83 4.94 -13.05
CA ALA A 749 -30.00 6.39 -13.13
C ALA A 749 -28.71 7.12 -13.53
N ASP A 750 -27.53 6.61 -13.15
CA ASP A 750 -26.23 7.21 -13.45
C ASP A 750 -25.50 6.58 -14.64
N ALA A 751 -26.10 5.57 -15.29
CA ALA A 751 -25.50 4.83 -16.39
C ALA A 751 -25.15 5.75 -17.59
N GLN A 752 -23.90 5.66 -18.07
CA GLN A 752 -23.37 6.43 -19.19
C GLN A 752 -23.49 5.69 -20.54
N GLY A 753 -24.38 4.70 -20.62
CA GLY A 753 -24.60 3.88 -21.79
C GLY A 753 -25.24 2.53 -21.48
N PRO A 754 -25.56 1.73 -22.51
CA PRO A 754 -26.11 0.40 -22.32
C PRO A 754 -25.08 -0.54 -21.67
N ALA A 755 -25.57 -1.56 -20.97
CA ALA A 755 -24.72 -2.60 -20.41
C ALA A 755 -23.97 -3.36 -21.51
N VAL A 756 -22.65 -3.48 -21.37
CA VAL A 756 -21.81 -4.33 -22.22
C VAL A 756 -21.85 -5.74 -21.66
N LYS A 757 -22.38 -6.69 -22.44
CA LYS A 757 -22.41 -8.11 -22.09
C LYS A 757 -21.27 -8.83 -22.79
N ILE A 758 -20.42 -9.49 -22.00
CA ILE A 758 -19.31 -10.31 -22.49
C ILE A 758 -19.53 -11.77 -22.08
N SER A 759 -19.23 -12.68 -23.01
CA SER A 759 -19.34 -14.14 -22.86
C SER A 759 -18.31 -14.91 -23.70
N GLU A 760 -17.66 -15.94 -23.16
CA GLU A 760 -16.83 -16.89 -23.94
C GLU A 760 -16.83 -18.32 -23.39
#